data_AF-A0A970WKM1-F1
#
_entry.id   AF-A0A970WKM1-F1
#
_cell.length_a   1.000
_cell.length_b   1.000
_cell.length_c   1.000
_cell.angle_alpha   90.00
_cell.angle_beta   90.00
_cell.angle_gamma   90.00
#
_symmetry.space_group_name_H-M   'P 1'
#
loop_
_entity.id
_entity.type
_entity.pdbx_description
1 polymer ?
#
loop_
_entity_poly.entity_id
_entity_poly.type
_entity_poly.pdbx_seq_one_letter_code
_entity_poly.pdbx_strand_id
1 'polypeptide(L)'
;MPTQRCIATFVVLVLIVTLQALAAQEVDYLSDRSTGLALEIRQGWGDFGFDCATAKTGGVGSPLQIGQQKFERGLGHHANGEIAVDLRGLYTRFQTLVGVQWQGGGKGSVVFRVTVDGEVKFETGPMSDSDPARPVDIPLTGARELRLIASDAGDGIGCDMADWAEARLERDGRMPRFGQSVVTFGEEPAPPRSAAAGGFSLIAGETGPQVAVLEPARAWTVCLDEGEQVRWTIPVKSQAEPLRIAVDVRLPRSGAAEVELALGGKQSTRRLKGGETATLASEPIPVKEDAEIVLTTRGATEETAVRWSNLRYVLDGTELPVAVTYPPAAETIPPPVLPNMRASVEEELIEWDWRMQDGIGTERESRTWQEAVQATLDRGDRLIERLTSTGTALDELAAAWDAARDQFKQMSGDTTTSESAWEHLWLKTHRLRREIALANPLADVGPLAFVKRVPAGFSHQLTQYAGRRARPGGGIFVLDAPGGSMEARQLDHGLPMGSPMHLDVSWDGKRILFSHCETDPNATEWLANMDQFYHLYEMSADGSNLRQLTDGEVDDFAPRYLPNGKILFISTRRGGFHRCGRGPCHVYTMATADADGSNIRVISFHETHEWDPAVMHDGRVIYTRWDYVDRHAVHYQQLWSARPDGSDVRAFYGNNTLNPVGVWEARPIPGSNRVMATAAAHHAMTAGSIILLDVTQGIDGLEPITRLTPDALFPESEARVERWYNATGVTTPPEVPVEQKRWPGHCYRTPYPLSEDFFLAAYSYEPLIGEPFANRPNMFGLYLVDRFGNKELLYRDAAVGSLWPMPLRPRHIPPALPSMLADNSSGTGTFLLQDVYASWPALSDSRDVVKALRIVQVLPKTTPHANTPRVGLANASPGKQVLGTVPVEADGSAYFEAPAGIPLSFQALDERGMAIQTMRSLTYLQPGEQTSCVGCHEHRTTAPAVNAASLAVLREPSSIMPGPDGSKPFSFPILVQPLLDKHCVACHGGEKTEGKIDLTGTPEGDFSRSYNALVRLVPFSSWQGTPQANHEPLTHPDQFGARASSLMPLLLKGHEDVELSAEEYERLITWMDANALFYGTFDPEDQARQQRGERIAGPALE
;
A
#
# COMPACT_ATOMS: atom_id res chain seq x y z
N MET A 1 -18.68 22.61 81.50
CA MET A 1 -18.45 23.97 82.04
C MET A 1 -18.00 24.87 80.89
N PRO A 2 -18.62 26.06 80.72
CA PRO A 2 -18.57 26.84 79.48
C PRO A 2 -17.75 28.14 79.62
N THR A 3 -17.36 28.76 78.50
CA THR A 3 -17.09 30.21 78.43
C THR A 3 -17.37 30.80 77.04
N GLN A 4 -18.59 31.35 76.93
CA GLN A 4 -19.00 32.62 76.30
C GLN A 4 -18.13 33.32 75.24
N ARG A 5 -18.78 33.76 74.14
CA ARG A 5 -19.13 35.19 73.92
C ARG A 5 -20.12 35.41 72.77
N CYS A 6 -21.15 36.21 73.05
CA CYS A 6 -22.04 36.85 72.09
C CYS A 6 -21.32 37.99 71.34
N ILE A 7 -21.76 38.31 70.11
CA ILE A 7 -22.37 39.61 69.74
C ILE A 7 -22.71 39.65 68.22
N ALA A 8 -23.95 40.07 67.95
CA ALA A 8 -24.48 40.78 66.79
C ALA A 8 -24.70 40.07 65.44
N THR A 9 -25.85 39.39 65.39
CA THR A 9 -26.90 39.44 64.36
C THR A 9 -27.03 40.81 63.65
N PHE A 10 -26.43 40.98 62.46
CA PHE A 10 -26.86 41.98 61.47
C PHE A 10 -26.59 41.60 59.99
N VAL A 11 -26.35 40.32 59.68
CA VAL A 11 -26.08 39.86 58.29
C VAL A 11 -26.99 38.68 57.89
N VAL A 12 -28.14 38.52 58.55
CA VAL A 12 -29.04 37.37 58.33
C VAL A 12 -30.16 37.67 57.32
N LEU A 13 -30.23 38.86 56.71
CA LEU A 13 -31.33 39.22 55.80
C LEU A 13 -30.94 39.74 54.40
N VAL A 14 -29.67 39.65 53.99
CA VAL A 14 -29.23 39.90 52.59
C VAL A 14 -28.63 38.66 51.91
N LEU A 15 -28.43 37.56 52.64
CA LEU A 15 -27.92 36.29 52.10
C LEU A 15 -29.04 35.30 51.69
N ILE A 16 -30.23 35.80 51.35
CA ILE A 16 -31.38 34.98 50.89
C ILE A 16 -31.73 35.25 49.41
N VAL A 17 -30.93 36.02 48.64
CA VAL A 17 -31.23 36.29 47.21
C VAL A 17 -30.09 36.00 46.22
N THR A 18 -28.92 35.50 46.61
CA THR A 18 -27.89 35.08 45.62
C THR A 18 -27.15 33.81 46.02
N LEU A 19 -27.89 32.74 46.29
CA LEU A 19 -27.39 31.36 46.28
C LEU A 19 -28.43 30.46 45.58
N GLN A 20 -28.93 30.94 44.45
CA GLN A 20 -29.46 30.08 43.40
C GLN A 20 -28.34 29.89 42.37
N ALA A 21 -27.92 28.63 42.19
CA ALA A 21 -27.21 28.08 41.05
C ALA A 21 -25.96 28.84 40.53
N LEU A 22 -24.81 28.56 41.12
CA LEU A 22 -23.58 28.40 40.33
C LEU A 22 -23.32 26.90 40.25
N ALA A 23 -24.06 26.22 39.36
CA ALA A 23 -23.56 24.96 38.83
C ALA A 23 -22.25 25.30 38.10
N ALA A 24 -21.17 24.57 38.38
CA ALA A 24 -19.94 24.73 37.61
C ALA A 24 -20.27 24.56 36.13
N GLN A 25 -20.03 25.60 35.33
CA GLN A 25 -20.29 25.57 33.90
C GLN A 25 -19.33 24.54 33.29
N GLU A 26 -19.86 23.45 32.72
CA GLU A 26 -19.05 22.32 32.24
C GLU A 26 -18.42 22.67 30.88
N VAL A 27 -17.10 22.50 30.81
CA VAL A 27 -16.26 22.92 29.67
C VAL A 27 -15.51 21.69 29.13
N ASP A 28 -15.56 21.50 27.81
CA ASP A 28 -14.79 20.47 27.10
C ASP A 28 -13.64 21.15 26.32
N TYR A 29 -12.39 20.77 26.58
CA TYR A 29 -11.25 21.24 25.77
C TYR A 29 -11.14 20.41 24.50
N LEU A 30 -10.95 21.06 23.35
CA LEU A 30 -10.82 20.35 22.08
C LEU A 30 -9.59 19.43 22.02
N SER A 31 -8.57 19.71 22.84
CA SER A 31 -7.39 18.87 22.93
C SER A 31 -7.55 17.64 23.84
N ASP A 32 -8.62 17.58 24.64
CA ASP A 32 -8.90 16.45 25.53
C ASP A 32 -9.61 15.32 24.77
N ARG A 33 -8.87 14.23 24.59
CA ARG A 33 -9.34 13.04 23.86
C ARG A 33 -10.45 12.27 24.58
N SER A 34 -10.70 12.56 25.87
CA SER A 34 -11.77 11.90 26.63
C SER A 34 -13.16 12.49 26.38
N THR A 35 -13.25 13.63 25.68
CA THR A 35 -14.52 14.33 25.40
C THR A 35 -15.41 13.61 24.38
N GLY A 36 -14.84 12.70 23.58
CA GLY A 36 -15.56 12.01 22.51
C GLY A 36 -15.98 12.93 21.35
N LEU A 37 -15.30 14.07 21.19
CA LEU A 37 -15.44 14.95 20.03
C LEU A 37 -14.63 14.39 18.85
N ALA A 38 -15.26 14.32 17.68
CA ALA A 38 -14.59 13.96 16.44
C ALA A 38 -13.96 15.21 15.82
N LEU A 39 -12.65 15.16 15.54
CA LEU A 39 -11.90 16.21 14.86
C LEU A 39 -11.43 15.70 13.50
N GLU A 40 -11.84 16.36 12.41
CA GLU A 40 -11.24 16.15 11.09
C GLU A 40 -10.15 17.19 10.87
N ILE A 41 -8.91 16.74 10.67
CA ILE A 41 -7.74 17.62 10.57
C ILE A 41 -7.17 17.53 9.16
N ARG A 42 -6.91 18.70 8.55
CA ARG A 42 -6.18 18.84 7.29
C ARG A 42 -5.07 19.86 7.49
N GLN A 43 -3.83 19.53 7.13
CA GLN A 43 -2.72 20.48 7.14
C GLN A 43 -1.72 20.12 6.05
N GLY A 44 -1.08 21.13 5.46
CA GLY A 44 -0.10 20.96 4.40
C GLY A 44 1.25 20.43 4.88
N TRP A 45 1.60 20.64 6.15
CA TRP A 45 2.92 20.34 6.70
C TRP A 45 2.85 19.86 8.16
N GLY A 46 3.77 18.98 8.53
CA GLY A 46 4.00 18.57 9.91
C GLY A 46 2.95 17.62 10.48
N ASP A 47 3.15 17.24 11.75
CA ASP A 47 2.18 16.51 12.57
C ASP A 47 1.37 17.50 13.40
N PHE A 48 0.09 17.17 13.60
CA PHE A 48 -0.84 17.93 14.41
C PHE A 48 -0.50 17.81 15.90
N GLY A 49 -0.59 18.91 16.65
CA GLY A 49 -0.28 18.98 18.07
C GLY A 49 -1.53 19.02 18.93
N PHE A 50 -1.60 18.09 19.90
CA PHE A 50 -2.54 18.14 21.03
C PHE A 50 -1.78 18.65 22.26
N ASP A 51 -2.24 19.74 22.85
CA ASP A 51 -1.57 20.42 23.98
C ASP A 51 -0.10 20.82 23.66
N CYS A 52 0.22 20.92 22.38
CA CYS A 52 1.53 21.31 21.85
C CYS A 52 1.37 21.92 20.45
N ALA A 53 2.39 22.66 20.02
CA ALA A 53 2.46 23.20 18.67
C ALA A 53 2.69 22.08 17.64
N THR A 54 2.37 22.38 16.38
CA THR A 54 2.71 21.47 15.27
C THR A 54 4.22 21.23 15.20
N ALA A 55 4.61 20.02 14.80
CA ALA A 55 6.00 19.61 14.67
C ALA A 55 6.28 19.08 13.27
N LYS A 56 7.56 18.99 12.90
CA LYS A 56 7.95 18.16 11.75
C LYS A 56 7.44 16.72 11.95
N THR A 57 7.09 16.04 10.87
CA THR A 57 6.60 14.65 10.93
C THR A 57 7.54 13.72 11.69
N GLY A 58 7.00 12.99 12.67
CA GLY A 58 7.75 12.13 13.60
C GLY A 58 8.51 12.88 14.70
N GLY A 59 8.36 14.20 14.80
CA GLY A 59 8.93 15.03 15.85
C GLY A 59 7.99 15.21 17.05
N VAL A 60 8.53 15.74 18.14
CA VAL A 60 7.75 16.13 19.32
C VAL A 60 7.45 17.63 19.23
N GLY A 61 6.18 18.01 19.37
CA GLY A 61 5.73 19.40 19.40
C GLY A 61 6.30 20.16 20.59
N SER A 62 6.66 21.43 20.37
CA SER A 62 6.99 22.33 21.48
C SER A 62 5.72 22.68 22.26
N PRO A 63 5.83 23.08 23.55
CA PRO A 63 4.69 23.65 24.26
C PRO A 63 4.09 24.82 23.50
N LEU A 64 2.76 24.93 23.50
CA LEU A 64 2.03 26.03 22.87
C LEU A 64 2.49 27.36 23.45
N GLN A 65 2.90 28.28 22.58
CA GLN A 65 3.37 29.60 22.99
C GLN A 65 3.04 30.65 21.94
N ILE A 66 2.20 31.61 22.30
CA ILE A 66 1.86 32.76 21.45
C ILE A 66 2.50 34.01 22.06
N GLY A 67 3.38 34.65 21.31
CA GLY A 67 4.24 35.73 21.83
C GLY A 67 5.05 35.26 23.05
N GLN A 68 4.88 35.93 24.19
CA GLN A 68 5.57 35.57 25.45
C GLN A 68 4.78 34.62 26.36
N GLN A 69 3.53 34.30 26.02
CA GLN A 69 2.65 33.52 26.88
C GLN A 69 2.65 32.05 26.45
N LYS A 70 2.83 31.15 27.42
CA LYS A 70 2.73 29.70 27.24
C LYS A 70 1.36 29.20 27.68
N PHE A 71 0.90 28.14 27.03
CA PHE A 71 -0.40 27.53 27.29
C PHE A 71 -0.24 26.03 27.56
N GLU A 72 -1.06 25.52 28.47
CA GLU A 72 -1.07 24.09 28.80
C GLU A 72 -2.03 23.31 27.92
N ARG A 73 -3.10 23.96 27.43
CA ARG A 73 -4.12 23.34 26.59
C ARG A 73 -4.24 24.02 25.23
N GLY A 74 -4.58 23.23 24.21
CA GLY A 74 -4.94 23.75 22.89
C GLY A 74 -4.52 22.85 21.74
N LEU A 75 -4.68 23.37 20.53
CA LEU A 75 -4.38 22.65 19.29
C LEU A 75 -3.33 23.42 18.48
N GLY A 76 -2.32 22.71 17.96
CA GLY A 76 -1.30 23.27 17.08
C GLY A 76 -1.36 22.62 15.68
N HIS A 77 -1.46 23.42 14.63
CA HIS A 77 -1.40 22.93 13.24
C HIS A 77 -0.66 23.91 12.32
N HIS A 78 -0.51 23.58 11.04
CA HIS A 78 0.24 24.40 10.09
C HIS A 78 -0.65 24.93 8.95
N ALA A 79 -0.45 26.18 8.52
CA ALA A 79 -1.16 26.73 7.37
C ALA A 79 -0.61 26.20 6.02
N ASN A 80 -1.40 26.02 4.97
CA ASN A 80 -2.86 26.03 4.95
C ASN A 80 -3.39 24.78 5.66
N GLY A 81 -4.26 24.99 6.64
CA GLY A 81 -4.79 23.92 7.48
C GLY A 81 -6.16 24.24 8.05
N GLU A 82 -6.87 23.19 8.43
CA GLU A 82 -8.25 23.21 8.88
C GLU A 82 -8.50 22.11 9.92
N ILE A 83 -9.33 22.43 10.92
CA ILE A 83 -9.83 21.51 11.95
C ILE A 83 -11.35 21.63 11.96
N ALA A 84 -12.06 20.59 11.54
CA ALA A 84 -13.53 20.53 11.62
C ALA A 84 -13.97 19.74 12.85
N VAL A 85 -14.96 20.27 13.57
CA VAL A 85 -15.50 19.71 14.81
C VAL A 85 -17.01 19.51 14.64
N ASP A 86 -17.49 18.27 14.84
CA ASP A 86 -18.93 17.99 14.94
C ASP A 86 -19.43 18.34 16.35
N LEU A 87 -20.17 19.45 16.42
CA LEU A 87 -20.75 19.97 17.66
C LEU A 87 -22.03 19.23 18.05
N ARG A 88 -22.69 18.53 17.12
CA ARG A 88 -23.95 17.79 17.34
C ARG A 88 -25.10 18.64 17.94
N GLY A 89 -25.00 19.97 17.92
CA GLY A 89 -25.95 20.86 18.61
C GLY A 89 -25.80 20.89 20.13
N LEU A 90 -24.74 20.31 20.70
CA LEU A 90 -24.57 20.08 22.14
C LEU A 90 -23.94 21.26 22.88
N TYR A 91 -23.43 22.26 22.17
CA TYR A 91 -22.60 23.32 22.72
C TYR A 91 -23.26 24.68 22.52
N THR A 92 -23.06 25.58 23.48
CA THR A 92 -23.59 26.95 23.45
C THR A 92 -22.53 27.98 23.12
N ARG A 93 -21.25 27.63 23.25
CA ARG A 93 -20.15 28.60 23.08
C ARG A 93 -18.83 27.92 22.73
N PHE A 94 -18.02 28.57 21.90
CA PHE A 94 -16.63 28.24 21.65
C PHE A 94 -15.74 29.40 22.08
N GLN A 95 -14.64 29.08 22.76
CA GLN A 95 -13.66 30.06 23.22
C GLN A 95 -12.25 29.55 22.96
N THR A 96 -11.36 30.44 22.52
CA THR A 96 -9.93 30.13 22.31
C THR A 96 -9.11 31.42 22.26
N LEU A 97 -7.78 31.28 22.28
CA LEU A 97 -6.79 32.31 22.02
C LEU A 97 -6.00 31.89 20.78
N VAL A 98 -6.09 32.65 19.69
CA VAL A 98 -5.40 32.34 18.44
C VAL A 98 -4.12 33.13 18.28
N GLY A 99 -3.11 32.52 17.65
CA GLY A 99 -1.90 33.21 17.25
C GLY A 99 -0.85 32.27 16.68
N VAL A 100 0.23 32.84 16.15
CA VAL A 100 1.33 32.07 15.57
C VAL A 100 2.29 31.65 16.68
N GLN A 101 2.70 30.38 16.67
CA GLN A 101 3.65 29.80 17.60
C GLN A 101 4.96 30.60 17.58
N TRP A 102 5.45 30.97 18.76
CA TRP A 102 6.68 31.72 18.96
C TRP A 102 7.89 30.98 18.38
N GLN A 103 8.58 31.59 17.42
CA GLN A 103 9.71 31.01 16.68
C GLN A 103 10.94 31.93 16.64
N GLY A 104 11.00 32.89 17.56
CA GLY A 104 12.13 33.81 17.73
C GLY A 104 11.87 35.23 17.24
N GLY A 105 10.64 35.57 16.84
CA GLY A 105 10.21 36.90 16.45
C GLY A 105 10.35 37.19 14.95
N GLY A 106 9.41 37.95 14.41
CA GLY A 106 9.33 38.38 13.01
C GLY A 106 9.08 37.28 12.00
N LYS A 107 8.47 36.15 12.39
CA LYS A 107 8.25 34.99 11.51
C LYS A 107 6.78 34.60 11.41
N GLY A 108 6.44 33.93 10.31
CA GLY A 108 5.10 33.42 10.05
C GLY A 108 4.11 34.54 9.72
N SER A 109 3.08 34.17 8.96
CA SER A 109 2.13 35.10 8.38
C SER A 109 0.81 34.37 8.12
N VAL A 110 0.01 34.26 9.19
CA VAL A 110 -1.18 33.42 9.21
C VAL A 110 -2.45 34.26 9.38
N VAL A 111 -3.46 33.96 8.57
CA VAL A 111 -4.84 34.40 8.77
C VAL A 111 -5.64 33.30 9.45
N PHE A 112 -6.18 33.58 10.63
CA PHE A 112 -7.06 32.67 11.36
C PHE A 112 -8.51 32.99 11.03
N ARG A 113 -9.31 31.96 10.73
CA ARG A 113 -10.74 32.06 10.48
C ARG A 113 -11.48 31.00 11.26
N VAL A 114 -12.62 31.36 11.84
CA VAL A 114 -13.57 30.42 12.44
C VAL A 114 -14.89 30.50 11.71
N THR A 115 -15.37 29.35 11.25
CA THR A 115 -16.71 29.23 10.65
C THR A 115 -17.61 28.35 11.51
N VAL A 116 -18.89 28.71 11.57
CA VAL A 116 -19.93 27.94 12.24
C VAL A 116 -21.03 27.65 11.22
N ASP A 117 -21.32 26.36 10.97
CA ASP A 117 -22.25 25.89 9.94
C ASP A 117 -22.02 26.56 8.57
N GLY A 118 -20.75 26.67 8.16
CA GLY A 118 -20.32 27.29 6.90
C GLY A 118 -20.25 28.82 6.88
N GLU A 119 -20.74 29.51 7.92
CA GLU A 119 -20.67 30.97 8.02
C GLU A 119 -19.44 31.45 8.79
N VAL A 120 -18.69 32.41 8.23
CA VAL A 120 -17.55 33.04 8.93
C VAL A 120 -18.03 33.86 10.12
N LYS A 121 -17.59 33.50 11.33
CA LYS A 121 -17.91 34.21 12.58
C LYS A 121 -16.74 35.02 13.13
N PHE A 122 -15.51 34.66 12.76
CA PHE A 122 -14.30 35.35 13.16
C PHE A 122 -13.25 35.24 12.06
N GLU A 123 -12.50 36.30 11.83
CA GLU A 123 -11.35 36.33 10.93
C GLU A 123 -10.33 37.36 11.42
N THR A 124 -9.04 37.02 11.36
CA THR A 124 -7.95 37.96 11.63
C THR A 124 -7.43 38.59 10.34
N GLY A 125 -6.74 39.73 10.45
CA GLY A 125 -5.71 40.06 9.47
C GLY A 125 -4.50 39.11 9.60
N PRO A 126 -3.46 39.27 8.76
CA PRO A 126 -2.21 38.53 8.90
C PRO A 126 -1.64 38.69 10.31
N MET A 127 -1.22 37.59 10.91
CA MET A 127 -0.56 37.55 12.21
C MET A 127 0.79 36.85 12.08
N SER A 128 1.78 37.35 12.82
CA SER A 128 3.11 36.79 12.96
C SER A 128 3.31 36.21 14.36
N ASP A 129 4.42 35.50 14.57
CA ASP A 129 4.83 34.97 15.87
C ASP A 129 5.10 36.06 16.92
N SER A 130 5.18 37.33 16.49
CA SER A 130 5.39 38.49 17.37
C SER A 130 4.09 39.15 17.82
N ASP A 131 2.96 38.80 17.20
CA ASP A 131 1.67 39.32 17.59
C ASP A 131 1.17 38.67 18.88
N PRO A 132 0.49 39.43 19.76
CA PRO A 132 -0.12 38.85 20.96
C PRO A 132 -1.30 37.95 20.59
N ALA A 133 -1.59 36.99 21.47
CA ALA A 133 -2.74 36.11 21.32
C ALA A 133 -4.05 36.90 21.22
N ARG A 134 -4.91 36.51 20.27
CA ARG A 134 -6.21 37.15 20.05
C ARG A 134 -7.34 36.28 20.60
N PRO A 135 -8.19 36.80 21.50
CA PRO A 135 -9.31 36.04 22.01
C PRO A 135 -10.39 35.86 20.93
N VAL A 136 -10.94 34.66 20.88
CA VAL A 136 -12.12 34.30 20.09
C VAL A 136 -13.18 33.81 21.05
N ASP A 137 -14.39 34.33 20.90
CA ASP A 137 -15.55 33.97 21.69
C ASP A 137 -16.78 33.98 20.77
N ILE A 138 -17.29 32.79 20.45
CA ILE A 138 -18.33 32.58 19.44
C ILE A 138 -19.50 31.82 20.06
N PRO A 139 -20.75 32.33 19.96
CA PRO A 139 -21.93 31.59 20.35
C PRO A 139 -22.17 30.41 19.40
N LEU A 140 -22.48 29.24 19.96
CA LEU A 140 -22.71 27.98 19.23
C LEU A 140 -24.11 27.40 19.43
N THR A 141 -25.04 28.09 20.11
CA THR A 141 -26.37 27.56 20.39
C THR A 141 -27.06 27.05 19.12
N GLY A 142 -27.30 25.74 19.06
CA GLY A 142 -27.93 25.06 17.92
C GLY A 142 -27.00 24.73 16.75
N ALA A 143 -25.72 25.12 16.80
CA ALA A 143 -24.75 24.88 15.75
C ALA A 143 -24.34 23.40 15.67
N ARG A 144 -24.11 22.91 14.46
CA ARG A 144 -23.71 21.51 14.23
C ARG A 144 -22.24 21.37 13.86
N GLU A 145 -21.65 22.37 13.23
CA GLU A 145 -20.25 22.33 12.78
C GLU A 145 -19.48 23.57 13.21
N LEU A 146 -18.25 23.36 13.67
CA LEU A 146 -17.25 24.40 13.89
C LEU A 146 -16.00 24.08 13.08
N ARG A 147 -15.50 25.01 12.27
CA ARG A 147 -14.21 24.87 11.57
C ARG A 147 -13.23 25.93 12.02
N LEU A 148 -12.01 25.50 12.35
CA LEU A 148 -10.87 26.32 12.72
C LEU A 148 -9.87 26.29 11.57
N ILE A 149 -9.70 27.41 10.88
CA ILE A 149 -8.93 27.50 9.62
C ILE A 149 -7.74 28.43 9.82
N ALA A 150 -6.56 27.99 9.40
CA ALA A 150 -5.36 28.80 9.30
C ALA A 150 -4.89 28.83 7.84
N SER A 151 -4.75 30.03 7.27
CA SER A 151 -4.33 30.23 5.88
C SER A 151 -3.07 31.08 5.79
N ASP A 152 -2.23 30.81 4.79
CA ASP A 152 -1.12 31.67 4.37
C ASP A 152 -1.66 33.04 3.94
N ALA A 153 -1.04 34.10 4.44
CA ALA A 153 -1.44 35.48 4.15
C ALA A 153 -0.80 36.08 2.88
N GLY A 154 -0.05 35.27 2.11
CA GLY A 154 0.42 35.61 0.76
C GLY A 154 1.94 35.72 0.60
N ASP A 155 2.73 35.35 1.61
CA ASP A 155 4.20 35.29 1.57
C ASP A 155 4.75 33.87 1.62
N GLY A 156 3.86 32.87 1.55
CA GLY A 156 4.20 31.45 1.51
C GLY A 156 4.21 30.85 2.91
N ILE A 157 4.14 29.52 2.96
CA ILE A 157 3.83 28.76 4.19
C ILE A 157 4.98 28.70 5.23
N GLY A 158 6.04 29.50 5.08
CA GLY A 158 7.24 29.37 5.90
C GLY A 158 7.02 29.84 7.35
N CYS A 159 7.18 28.94 8.32
CA CYS A 159 7.00 29.22 9.76
C CYS A 159 5.54 29.51 10.17
N ASP A 160 4.56 29.05 9.40
CA ASP A 160 3.13 29.27 9.63
C ASP A 160 2.51 28.25 10.58
N MET A 161 3.12 28.17 11.76
CA MET A 161 2.69 27.29 12.85
C MET A 161 1.59 27.99 13.65
N ALA A 162 0.35 27.55 13.45
CA ALA A 162 -0.86 28.16 13.99
C ALA A 162 -1.33 27.46 15.27
N ASP A 163 -1.50 28.24 16.33
CA ASP A 163 -1.96 27.76 17.63
C ASP A 163 -3.38 28.25 17.96
N TRP A 164 -4.20 27.31 18.44
CA TRP A 164 -5.53 27.51 18.99
C TRP A 164 -5.47 27.20 20.50
N ALA A 165 -4.89 28.13 21.27
CA ALA A 165 -4.65 27.94 22.69
C ALA A 165 -5.96 27.97 23.50
N GLU A 166 -6.04 27.15 24.54
CA GLU A 166 -7.19 27.01 25.45
C GLU A 166 -8.52 26.80 24.70
N ALA A 167 -8.46 26.17 23.53
CA ALA A 167 -9.61 25.93 22.67
C ALA A 167 -10.62 25.02 23.37
N ARG A 168 -11.79 25.57 23.70
CA ARG A 168 -12.78 24.92 24.54
C ARG A 168 -14.20 25.21 24.11
N LEU A 169 -15.10 24.30 24.46
CA LEU A 169 -16.53 24.38 24.21
C LEU A 169 -17.31 24.39 25.52
N GLU A 170 -18.26 25.31 25.66
CA GLU A 170 -19.24 25.29 26.75
C GLU A 170 -20.45 24.46 26.32
N ARG A 171 -20.83 23.47 27.13
CA ARG A 171 -21.93 22.56 26.80
C ARG A 171 -23.29 23.15 27.18
N ASP A 172 -24.32 22.86 26.39
CA ASP A 172 -25.71 23.15 26.80
C ASP A 172 -26.08 22.18 27.94
N GLY A 173 -26.25 22.70 29.14
CA GLY A 173 -26.60 21.91 30.33
C GLY A 173 -27.94 21.17 30.21
N ARG A 174 -28.82 21.54 29.27
CA ARG A 174 -30.06 20.83 28.98
C ARG A 174 -29.83 19.54 28.18
N MET A 175 -28.69 19.38 27.52
CA MET A 175 -28.45 18.22 26.67
C MET A 175 -27.99 17.01 27.49
N PRO A 176 -28.61 15.82 27.34
CA PRO A 176 -28.16 14.62 28.02
C PRO A 176 -26.70 14.26 27.67
N ARG A 177 -26.02 13.64 28.62
CA ARG A 177 -24.71 13.00 28.49
C ARG A 177 -24.94 11.49 28.48
N PHE A 178 -24.45 10.82 27.44
CA PHE A 178 -24.47 9.37 27.33
C PHE A 178 -23.07 8.84 27.64
N GLY A 179 -22.97 7.90 28.57
CA GLY A 179 -21.72 7.25 28.95
C GLY A 179 -21.35 6.12 27.98
N GLN A 180 -20.24 5.45 28.30
CA GLN A 180 -19.78 4.28 27.56
C GLN A 180 -20.82 3.15 27.63
N SER A 181 -21.18 2.59 26.48
CA SER A 181 -22.09 1.44 26.45
C SER A 181 -21.44 0.21 27.08
N VAL A 182 -22.21 -0.55 27.83
CA VAL A 182 -21.85 -1.86 28.36
C VAL A 182 -22.78 -2.91 27.75
N VAL A 183 -22.20 -3.99 27.24
CA VAL A 183 -22.95 -5.11 26.67
C VAL A 183 -22.75 -6.33 27.55
N THR A 184 -23.82 -7.05 27.86
CA THR A 184 -23.77 -8.33 28.59
C THR A 184 -24.47 -9.44 27.81
N PHE A 185 -23.90 -10.63 27.87
CA PHE A 185 -24.49 -11.87 27.36
C PHE A 185 -25.04 -12.64 28.56
N GLY A 186 -26.38 -12.66 28.69
CA GLY A 186 -27.03 -13.02 29.93
C GLY A 186 -26.65 -12.05 31.06
N GLU A 187 -26.02 -12.58 32.11
CA GLU A 187 -25.54 -11.80 33.27
C GLU A 187 -24.05 -11.43 33.18
N GLU A 188 -23.30 -12.01 32.24
CA GLU A 188 -21.86 -11.83 32.11
C GLU A 188 -21.50 -10.70 31.14
N PRO A 189 -20.43 -9.92 31.40
CA PRO A 189 -19.93 -8.94 30.44
C PRO A 189 -19.59 -9.59 29.09
N ALA A 190 -20.02 -8.97 28.00
CA ALA A 190 -19.64 -9.42 26.67
C ALA A 190 -18.13 -9.20 26.44
N PRO A 191 -17.49 -10.04 25.60
CA PRO A 191 -16.10 -9.82 25.20
C PRO A 191 -15.90 -8.45 24.51
N PRO A 192 -14.65 -7.96 24.43
CA PRO A 192 -14.35 -6.79 23.60
C PRO A 192 -14.78 -7.03 22.15
N ARG A 193 -15.21 -5.96 21.47
CA ARG A 193 -15.53 -6.05 20.04
C ARG A 193 -14.27 -6.24 19.20
N SER A 194 -14.41 -6.80 18.01
CA SER A 194 -13.36 -6.75 17.00
C SER A 194 -13.06 -5.29 16.60
N ALA A 195 -11.86 -5.05 16.06
CA ALA A 195 -11.63 -3.81 15.32
C ALA A 195 -12.65 -3.69 14.18
N ALA A 196 -13.03 -2.46 13.83
CA ALA A 196 -13.96 -2.23 12.73
C ALA A 196 -13.25 -2.36 11.38
N ALA A 197 -13.85 -3.08 10.44
CA ALA A 197 -13.45 -3.10 9.03
C ALA A 197 -14.60 -2.50 8.20
N GLY A 198 -14.37 -1.33 7.59
CA GLY A 198 -15.45 -0.64 6.87
C GLY A 198 -16.68 -0.38 7.76
N GLY A 199 -16.46 -0.02 9.03
CA GLY A 199 -17.53 0.28 9.98
C GLY A 199 -18.29 -0.93 10.54
N PHE A 200 -17.91 -2.16 10.16
CA PHE A 200 -18.46 -3.39 10.74
C PHE A 200 -17.54 -3.96 11.82
N SER A 201 -18.07 -4.27 13.00
CA SER A 201 -17.36 -5.04 14.02
C SER A 201 -18.24 -6.11 14.65
N LEU A 202 -17.62 -7.11 15.27
CA LEU A 202 -18.30 -8.25 15.89
C LEU A 202 -17.98 -8.32 17.38
N ILE A 203 -19.00 -8.48 18.21
CA ILE A 203 -18.87 -8.88 19.61
C ILE A 203 -19.34 -10.33 19.70
N ALA A 204 -18.43 -11.24 20.01
CA ALA A 204 -18.72 -12.66 20.14
C ALA A 204 -17.75 -13.34 21.10
N GLY A 205 -18.26 -14.24 21.94
CA GLY A 205 -17.44 -15.19 22.71
C GLY A 205 -17.23 -16.48 21.91
N GLU A 206 -16.52 -17.45 22.48
CA GLU A 206 -16.34 -18.78 21.85
C GLU A 206 -17.69 -19.48 21.56
N THR A 207 -18.68 -19.24 22.42
CA THR A 207 -20.05 -19.72 22.30
C THR A 207 -21.02 -18.62 22.72
N GLY A 208 -22.31 -18.82 22.48
CA GLY A 208 -23.34 -17.87 22.88
C GLY A 208 -23.68 -16.84 21.79
N PRO A 209 -24.42 -15.78 22.14
CA PRO A 209 -24.96 -14.82 21.19
C PRO A 209 -23.84 -14.00 20.50
N GLN A 210 -24.18 -13.43 19.34
CA GLN A 210 -23.29 -12.58 18.56
C GLN A 210 -23.93 -11.22 18.32
N VAL A 211 -23.14 -10.14 18.37
CA VAL A 211 -23.62 -8.79 18.08
C VAL A 211 -22.80 -8.15 16.98
N ALA A 212 -23.42 -7.93 15.83
CA ALA A 212 -22.84 -7.15 14.73
C ALA A 212 -23.08 -5.66 14.99
N VAL A 213 -22.03 -4.86 14.96
CA VAL A 213 -22.09 -3.41 15.17
C VAL A 213 -21.80 -2.71 13.85
N LEU A 214 -22.72 -1.83 13.44
CA LEU A 214 -22.67 -1.05 12.20
C LEU A 214 -22.45 0.41 12.56
N GLU A 215 -21.18 0.80 12.71
CA GLU A 215 -20.81 2.08 13.34
C GLU A 215 -21.39 3.31 12.59
N PRO A 216 -21.25 3.45 11.25
CA PRO A 216 -21.76 4.62 10.53
C PRO A 216 -23.28 4.73 10.54
N ALA A 217 -23.98 3.59 10.56
CA ALA A 217 -25.44 3.55 10.62
C ALA A 217 -25.99 3.73 12.04
N ARG A 218 -25.12 3.78 13.06
CA ARG A 218 -25.51 3.83 14.48
C ARG A 218 -26.49 2.72 14.85
N ALA A 219 -26.23 1.52 14.33
CA ALA A 219 -27.09 0.36 14.45
C ALA A 219 -26.29 -0.84 14.92
N TRP A 220 -26.97 -1.81 15.52
CA TRP A 220 -26.40 -3.11 15.84
C TRP A 220 -27.45 -4.19 15.73
N THR A 221 -27.01 -5.38 15.37
CA THR A 221 -27.86 -6.54 15.18
C THR A 221 -27.45 -7.62 16.16
N VAL A 222 -28.39 -7.96 17.04
CA VAL A 222 -28.21 -9.02 18.03
C VAL A 222 -28.70 -10.33 17.42
N CYS A 223 -27.80 -11.31 17.32
CA CYS A 223 -28.08 -12.65 16.84
C CYS A 223 -28.03 -13.63 18.01
N LEU A 224 -29.11 -14.38 18.19
CA LEU A 224 -29.33 -15.18 19.38
C LEU A 224 -30.23 -16.39 19.12
N ASP A 225 -30.03 -17.46 19.87
CA ASP A 225 -30.83 -18.70 19.87
C ASP A 225 -31.90 -18.66 20.97
N GLU A 226 -32.74 -19.70 21.02
CA GLU A 226 -33.72 -19.85 22.09
C GLU A 226 -33.05 -19.85 23.48
N GLY A 227 -33.53 -18.98 24.37
CA GLY A 227 -33.03 -18.87 25.74
C GLY A 227 -31.79 -17.99 25.91
N GLU A 228 -31.17 -17.53 24.83
CA GLU A 228 -30.10 -16.54 24.88
C GLU A 228 -30.67 -15.12 25.10
N GLN A 229 -29.87 -14.27 25.75
CA GLN A 229 -30.21 -12.88 26.03
C GLN A 229 -29.00 -11.99 25.83
N VAL A 230 -29.20 -10.84 25.20
CA VAL A 230 -28.22 -9.75 25.17
C VAL A 230 -28.84 -8.49 25.77
N ARG A 231 -28.10 -7.84 26.64
CA ARG A 231 -28.47 -6.54 27.22
C ARG A 231 -27.43 -5.49 26.83
N TRP A 232 -27.91 -4.37 26.31
CA TRP A 232 -27.10 -3.21 25.95
C TRP A 232 -27.49 -2.03 26.83
N THR A 233 -26.56 -1.60 27.68
CA THR A 233 -26.79 -0.57 28.70
C THR A 233 -26.01 0.70 28.35
N ILE A 234 -26.68 1.85 28.36
CA ILE A 234 -26.08 3.16 28.11
C ILE A 234 -26.38 4.06 29.32
N PRO A 235 -25.37 4.40 30.14
CA PRO A 235 -25.52 5.36 31.23
C PRO A 235 -25.97 6.71 30.68
N VAL A 236 -26.92 7.37 31.32
CA VAL A 236 -27.39 8.70 30.94
C VAL A 236 -27.47 9.64 32.14
N LYS A 237 -26.90 10.83 31.97
CA LYS A 237 -27.03 11.97 32.89
C LYS A 237 -27.68 13.12 32.13
N SER A 238 -28.77 13.69 32.63
CA SER A 238 -29.45 14.82 32.00
C SER A 238 -29.88 15.81 33.06
N GLN A 239 -29.87 17.11 32.77
CA GLN A 239 -30.55 18.11 33.60
C GLN A 239 -31.89 18.57 32.96
N ALA A 240 -32.19 18.12 31.74
CA ALA A 240 -33.47 18.41 31.08
C ALA A 240 -34.58 17.43 31.51
N GLU A 241 -35.78 17.98 31.68
CA GLU A 241 -36.96 17.26 32.16
C GLU A 241 -38.18 17.49 31.27
N PRO A 242 -38.99 16.45 30.98
CA PRO A 242 -38.74 15.01 31.16
C PRO A 242 -38.07 14.36 29.93
N LEU A 243 -37.09 13.48 30.14
CA LEU A 243 -36.39 12.76 29.06
C LEU A 243 -37.23 11.57 28.57
N ARG A 244 -37.38 11.45 27.25
CA ARG A 244 -38.03 10.30 26.59
C ARG A 244 -37.07 9.69 25.58
N ILE A 245 -36.94 8.37 25.57
CA ILE A 245 -36.14 7.62 24.60
C ILE A 245 -37.06 6.88 23.64
N ALA A 246 -36.69 6.86 22.36
CA ALA A 246 -37.31 6.02 21.34
C ALA A 246 -36.22 5.28 20.55
N VAL A 247 -36.55 4.08 20.07
CA VAL A 247 -35.63 3.26 19.27
C VAL A 247 -36.43 2.41 18.31
N ASP A 248 -35.89 2.23 17.11
CA ASP A 248 -36.51 1.41 16.07
C ASP A 248 -35.85 0.03 16.07
N VAL A 249 -36.68 -0.99 16.00
CA VAL A 249 -36.28 -2.40 16.00
C VAL A 249 -36.87 -3.10 14.79
N ARG A 250 -36.10 -4.01 14.20
CA ARG A 250 -36.51 -4.81 13.05
C ARG A 250 -36.06 -6.24 13.22
N LEU A 251 -36.95 -7.18 12.93
CA LEU A 251 -36.66 -8.61 12.86
C LEU A 251 -36.72 -9.02 11.37
N PRO A 252 -35.60 -9.12 10.65
CA PRO A 252 -35.61 -9.15 9.17
C PRO A 252 -36.20 -10.42 8.54
N ARG A 253 -36.21 -11.55 9.25
CA ARG A 253 -36.54 -12.89 8.74
C ARG A 253 -37.41 -13.69 9.70
N SER A 254 -37.79 -14.93 9.34
CA SER A 254 -38.52 -15.84 10.22
C SER A 254 -37.87 -15.99 11.60
N GLY A 255 -38.69 -16.31 12.59
CA GLY A 255 -38.29 -16.37 14.00
C GLY A 255 -39.16 -15.45 14.86
N ALA A 256 -38.87 -15.47 16.16
CA ALA A 256 -39.48 -14.57 17.12
C ALA A 256 -38.46 -14.17 18.19
N ALA A 257 -38.49 -12.89 18.55
CA ALA A 257 -37.70 -12.34 19.64
C ALA A 257 -38.59 -11.47 20.53
N GLU A 258 -38.25 -11.41 21.81
CA GLU A 258 -38.75 -10.38 22.70
C GLU A 258 -37.72 -9.27 22.82
N VAL A 259 -38.17 -8.03 22.61
CA VAL A 259 -37.36 -6.82 22.73
C VAL A 259 -37.92 -5.94 23.83
N GLU A 260 -37.03 -5.32 24.59
CA GLU A 260 -37.37 -4.47 25.73
C GLU A 260 -36.51 -3.20 25.74
N LEU A 261 -37.16 -2.05 25.89
CA LEU A 261 -36.52 -0.76 26.19
C LEU A 261 -36.87 -0.39 27.63
N ALA A 262 -35.86 -0.22 28.48
CA ALA A 262 -36.02 0.30 29.82
C ALA A 262 -35.31 1.65 30.01
N LEU A 263 -35.93 2.55 30.77
CA LEU A 263 -35.35 3.82 31.18
C LEU A 263 -35.74 4.12 32.62
N GLY A 264 -34.75 4.29 33.51
CA GLY A 264 -34.98 4.60 34.94
C GLY A 264 -35.88 3.56 35.64
N GLY A 265 -35.70 2.28 35.34
CA GLY A 265 -36.47 1.16 35.92
C GLY A 265 -37.86 0.93 35.34
N LYS A 266 -38.35 1.77 34.43
CA LYS A 266 -39.61 1.53 33.69
C LYS A 266 -39.32 0.82 32.37
N GLN A 267 -40.10 -0.21 32.05
CA GLN A 267 -39.88 -1.08 30.89
C GLN A 267 -41.03 -0.99 29.88
N SER A 268 -40.67 -1.04 28.59
CA SER A 268 -41.57 -1.23 27.45
C SER A 268 -41.11 -2.47 26.69
N THR A 269 -41.96 -3.48 26.59
CA THR A 269 -41.63 -4.77 25.97
C THR A 269 -42.51 -5.04 24.75
N ARG A 270 -41.95 -5.63 23.71
CA ARG A 270 -42.67 -6.06 22.52
C ARG A 270 -42.14 -7.41 22.04
N ARG A 271 -43.05 -8.32 21.68
CA ARG A 271 -42.70 -9.53 20.95
C ARG A 271 -42.78 -9.25 19.46
N LEU A 272 -41.70 -9.53 18.74
CA LEU A 272 -41.60 -9.38 17.29
C LEU A 272 -41.68 -10.74 16.62
N LYS A 273 -42.25 -10.75 15.42
CA LYS A 273 -42.19 -11.86 14.48
C LYS A 273 -41.42 -11.46 13.23
N GLY A 274 -41.05 -12.45 12.44
CA GLY A 274 -40.31 -12.21 11.21
C GLY A 274 -40.93 -11.24 10.22
N GLY A 275 -40.10 -10.33 9.73
CA GLY A 275 -40.47 -9.22 8.85
C GLY A 275 -41.05 -8.01 9.57
N GLU A 276 -41.25 -8.06 10.88
CA GLU A 276 -41.83 -6.94 11.62
C GLU A 276 -40.79 -5.86 11.94
N THR A 277 -41.25 -4.61 11.83
CA THR A 277 -40.57 -3.42 12.33
C THR A 277 -41.43 -2.78 13.42
N ALA A 278 -40.79 -2.22 14.44
CA ALA A 278 -41.46 -1.53 15.52
C ALA A 278 -40.63 -0.35 16.04
N THR A 279 -41.31 0.62 16.64
CA THR A 279 -40.67 1.63 17.47
C THR A 279 -41.05 1.37 18.92
N LEU A 280 -40.05 1.23 19.80
CA LEU A 280 -40.24 1.22 21.24
C LEU A 280 -40.00 2.64 21.75
N ALA A 281 -40.82 3.09 22.70
CA ALA A 281 -40.65 4.39 23.33
C ALA A 281 -40.83 4.27 24.85
N SER A 282 -39.94 4.89 25.61
CA SER A 282 -40.06 4.97 27.06
C SER A 282 -41.18 5.94 27.46
N GLU A 283 -41.67 5.82 28.68
CA GLU A 283 -42.36 6.94 29.32
C GLU A 283 -41.35 8.08 29.58
N PRO A 284 -41.80 9.35 29.59
CA PRO A 284 -40.96 10.46 30.01
C PRO A 284 -40.61 10.32 31.51
N ILE A 285 -39.33 10.43 31.86
CA ILE A 285 -38.89 10.41 33.27
C ILE A 285 -38.10 11.68 33.64
N PRO A 286 -38.22 12.18 34.89
CA PRO A 286 -37.32 13.20 35.41
C PRO A 286 -35.97 12.54 35.73
N VAL A 287 -34.92 12.88 34.98
CA VAL A 287 -33.58 12.36 35.20
C VAL A 287 -32.87 13.25 36.22
N LYS A 288 -33.21 13.11 37.52
CA LYS A 288 -32.48 13.81 38.61
C LYS A 288 -31.38 12.95 39.24
N GLU A 289 -31.27 11.69 38.83
CA GLU A 289 -30.32 10.68 39.30
C GLU A 289 -29.62 10.01 38.10
N ASP A 290 -28.54 9.27 38.34
CA ASP A 290 -27.90 8.41 37.34
C ASP A 290 -28.93 7.39 36.80
N ALA A 291 -29.31 7.52 35.53
CA ALA A 291 -30.25 6.63 34.87
C ALA A 291 -29.53 5.82 33.78
N GLU A 292 -30.15 4.73 33.34
CA GLU A 292 -29.63 3.87 32.28
C GLU A 292 -30.70 3.65 31.21
N ILE A 293 -30.30 3.72 29.95
CA ILE A 293 -31.06 3.18 28.82
C ILE A 293 -30.65 1.72 28.71
N VAL A 294 -31.59 0.79 28.90
CA VAL A 294 -31.32 -0.65 28.82
C VAL A 294 -32.13 -1.23 27.67
N LEU A 295 -31.44 -1.81 26.69
CA LEU A 295 -32.04 -2.44 25.52
C LEU A 295 -31.78 -3.94 25.62
N THR A 296 -32.83 -4.72 25.81
CA THR A 296 -32.71 -6.18 25.98
C THR A 296 -33.33 -6.91 24.81
N THR A 297 -32.63 -7.92 24.29
CA THR A 297 -33.13 -8.84 23.26
C THR A 297 -33.09 -10.26 23.80
N ARG A 298 -34.19 -11.02 23.66
CA ARG A 298 -34.32 -12.43 24.10
C ARG A 298 -34.84 -13.31 22.97
N GLY A 299 -34.19 -14.45 22.74
CA GLY A 299 -34.51 -15.38 21.66
C GLY A 299 -35.63 -16.31 22.11
N ALA A 300 -36.62 -16.53 21.25
CA ALA A 300 -37.86 -17.19 21.66
C ALA A 300 -38.17 -18.54 20.99
N THR A 301 -37.56 -18.88 19.85
CA THR A 301 -37.92 -20.10 19.11
C THR A 301 -36.77 -20.77 18.36
N GLU A 302 -35.96 -19.99 17.66
CA GLU A 302 -34.86 -20.43 16.79
C GLU A 302 -33.83 -19.30 16.68
N GLU A 303 -32.71 -19.53 15.98
CA GLU A 303 -31.75 -18.47 15.68
C GLU A 303 -32.48 -17.27 15.04
N THR A 304 -32.35 -16.10 15.67
CA THR A 304 -33.01 -14.87 15.20
C THR A 304 -32.04 -13.70 15.26
N ALA A 305 -32.21 -12.75 14.34
CA ALA A 305 -31.52 -11.47 14.35
C ALA A 305 -32.49 -10.32 14.63
N VAL A 306 -32.14 -9.45 15.58
CA VAL A 306 -32.87 -8.22 15.86
C VAL A 306 -31.94 -7.04 15.66
N ARG A 307 -32.26 -6.20 14.67
CA ARG A 307 -31.55 -4.95 14.42
C ARG A 307 -32.16 -3.82 15.23
N TRP A 308 -31.34 -3.14 16.01
CA TRP A 308 -31.63 -1.90 16.72
C TRP A 308 -31.04 -0.73 15.94
N SER A 309 -31.83 0.34 15.76
CA SER A 309 -31.42 1.51 14.98
C SER A 309 -32.17 2.76 15.43
N ASN A 310 -31.73 3.93 14.99
CA ASN A 310 -32.40 5.22 15.24
C ASN A 310 -32.74 5.46 16.72
N LEU A 311 -31.80 5.11 17.62
CA LEU A 311 -31.90 5.40 19.04
C LEU A 311 -31.84 6.93 19.23
N ARG A 312 -32.90 7.50 19.78
CA ARG A 312 -33.11 8.95 19.86
C ARG A 312 -33.78 9.35 21.16
N TYR A 313 -33.59 10.60 21.55
CA TYR A 313 -34.25 11.21 22.70
C TYR A 313 -35.05 12.44 22.28
N VAL A 314 -36.09 12.77 23.04
CA VAL A 314 -36.93 13.95 22.81
C VAL A 314 -36.55 15.04 23.80
N LEU A 315 -36.22 16.23 23.31
CA LEU A 315 -35.98 17.44 24.10
C LEU A 315 -36.75 18.61 23.48
N ASP A 316 -37.58 19.30 24.27
CA ASP A 316 -38.40 20.44 23.81
C ASP A 316 -39.20 20.15 22.52
N GLY A 317 -39.68 18.90 22.36
CA GLY A 317 -40.43 18.46 21.17
C GLY A 317 -39.57 18.12 19.95
N THR A 318 -38.25 18.25 20.03
CA THR A 318 -37.30 17.89 18.97
C THR A 318 -36.73 16.50 19.24
N GLU A 319 -36.73 15.61 18.23
CA GLU A 319 -36.03 14.33 18.31
C GLU A 319 -34.55 14.51 17.94
N LEU A 320 -33.66 14.05 18.82
CA LEU A 320 -32.21 14.13 18.66
C LEU A 320 -31.59 12.74 18.81
N PRO A 321 -30.57 12.38 18.01
CA PRO A 321 -29.95 11.06 18.10
C PRO A 321 -29.22 10.88 19.44
N VAL A 322 -29.28 9.69 20.01
CA VAL A 322 -28.42 9.30 21.13
C VAL A 322 -27.01 9.04 20.59
N ALA A 323 -26.01 9.67 21.21
CA ALA A 323 -24.61 9.42 20.89
C ALA A 323 -24.17 8.10 21.53
N VAL A 324 -24.32 7.00 20.80
CA VAL A 324 -23.89 5.67 21.26
C VAL A 324 -22.38 5.56 21.12
N THR A 325 -21.70 5.31 22.24
CA THR A 325 -20.29 4.94 22.27
C THR A 325 -20.20 3.43 22.46
N TYR A 326 -19.56 2.74 21.51
CA TYR A 326 -19.46 1.28 21.53
C TYR A 326 -18.44 0.81 22.57
N PRO A 327 -18.56 -0.44 23.06
CA PRO A 327 -17.50 -1.07 23.86
C PRO A 327 -16.13 -0.96 23.17
N PRO A 328 -15.01 -0.93 23.90
CA PRO A 328 -13.70 -0.78 23.29
C PRO A 328 -13.36 -2.01 22.41
N ALA A 329 -12.63 -1.77 21.32
CA ALA A 329 -12.15 -2.84 20.46
C ALA A 329 -10.94 -3.54 21.08
N ALA A 330 -10.81 -4.85 20.85
CA ALA A 330 -9.57 -5.58 21.08
C ALA A 330 -8.57 -5.25 19.96
N GLU A 331 -7.70 -4.28 20.20
CA GLU A 331 -6.59 -3.93 19.30
C GLU A 331 -5.30 -4.65 19.72
N THR A 332 -5.33 -5.98 19.73
CA THR A 332 -4.16 -6.82 20.07
C THR A 332 -3.50 -7.41 18.82
N ILE A 333 -2.22 -7.73 18.93
CA ILE A 333 -1.47 -8.51 17.95
C ILE A 333 -0.82 -9.68 18.70
N PRO A 334 -1.15 -10.95 18.38
CA PRO A 334 -2.14 -11.36 17.38
C PRO A 334 -3.57 -10.89 17.73
N PRO A 335 -4.44 -10.66 16.73
CA PRO A 335 -5.86 -10.39 16.96
C PRO A 335 -6.55 -11.56 17.68
N PRO A 336 -7.62 -11.32 18.44
CA PRO A 336 -8.39 -12.40 19.05
C PRO A 336 -8.99 -13.31 17.98
N VAL A 337 -9.02 -14.61 18.27
CA VAL A 337 -9.72 -15.58 17.42
C VAL A 337 -11.21 -15.47 17.70
N LEU A 338 -11.99 -15.14 16.66
CA LEU A 338 -13.44 -15.05 16.73
C LEU A 338 -14.06 -16.40 16.33
N PRO A 339 -15.26 -16.75 16.87
CA PRO A 339 -15.99 -17.92 16.39
C PRO A 339 -16.46 -17.72 14.94
N ASN A 340 -16.91 -18.80 14.30
CA ASN A 340 -17.64 -18.69 13.04
C ASN A 340 -18.88 -17.81 13.22
N MET A 341 -19.18 -16.99 12.21
CA MET A 341 -20.38 -16.15 12.22
C MET A 341 -21.62 -17.04 12.14
N ARG A 342 -22.65 -16.70 12.90
CA ARG A 342 -23.99 -17.30 12.70
C ARG A 342 -24.55 -16.84 11.34
N ALA A 343 -25.44 -17.63 10.75
CA ALA A 343 -26.01 -17.32 9.44
C ALA A 343 -26.64 -15.92 9.40
N SER A 344 -27.30 -15.51 10.47
CA SER A 344 -27.89 -14.17 10.56
C SER A 344 -26.85 -13.04 10.58
N VAL A 345 -25.66 -13.28 11.14
CA VAL A 345 -24.54 -12.32 11.12
C VAL A 345 -23.88 -12.27 9.73
N GLU A 346 -23.73 -13.41 9.06
CA GLU A 346 -23.23 -13.45 7.68
C GLU A 346 -24.10 -12.61 6.74
N GLU A 347 -25.41 -12.73 6.87
CA GLU A 347 -26.37 -11.96 6.09
C GLU A 347 -26.34 -10.47 6.40
N GLU A 348 -26.20 -10.12 7.68
CA GLU A 348 -26.02 -8.73 8.14
C GLU A 348 -24.78 -8.11 7.50
N LEU A 349 -23.68 -8.88 7.46
CA LEU A 349 -22.43 -8.46 6.86
C LEU A 349 -22.54 -8.31 5.33
N ILE A 350 -23.26 -9.20 4.65
CA ILE A 350 -23.52 -9.09 3.20
C ILE A 350 -24.36 -7.84 2.90
N GLU A 351 -25.44 -7.60 3.65
CA GLU A 351 -26.25 -6.39 3.48
C GLU A 351 -25.43 -5.13 3.76
N TRP A 352 -24.61 -5.16 4.81
CA TRP A 352 -23.72 -4.05 5.15
C TRP A 352 -22.72 -3.77 4.04
N ASP A 353 -22.10 -4.81 3.48
CA ASP A 353 -21.19 -4.68 2.34
C ASP A 353 -21.88 -4.00 1.15
N TRP A 354 -23.12 -4.37 0.81
CA TRP A 354 -23.88 -3.68 -0.25
C TRP A 354 -24.16 -2.22 0.07
N ARG A 355 -24.52 -1.90 1.32
CA ARG A 355 -24.73 -0.50 1.75
C ARG A 355 -23.46 0.32 1.58
N MET A 356 -22.32 -0.25 1.93
CA MET A 356 -21.02 0.36 1.71
C MET A 356 -20.78 0.57 0.20
N GLN A 357 -20.87 -0.46 -0.63
CA GLN A 357 -20.66 -0.31 -2.07
C GLN A 357 -21.52 0.81 -2.69
N ASP A 358 -22.76 0.96 -2.23
CA ASP A 358 -23.70 1.94 -2.78
C ASP A 358 -23.70 3.31 -2.09
N GLY A 359 -22.97 3.51 -0.98
CA GLY A 359 -22.95 4.79 -0.25
C GLY A 359 -24.23 5.05 0.57
N ILE A 360 -24.92 3.99 0.99
CA ILE A 360 -26.13 4.10 1.82
C ILE A 360 -25.74 4.27 3.28
N GLY A 361 -26.20 5.37 3.90
CA GLY A 361 -25.93 5.65 5.31
C GLY A 361 -24.46 5.98 5.60
N THR A 362 -23.70 6.35 4.55
CA THR A 362 -22.31 6.79 4.66
C THR A 362 -22.27 8.31 4.82
N GLU A 363 -21.25 8.83 5.51
CA GLU A 363 -21.12 10.28 5.75
C GLU A 363 -20.62 11.03 4.51
N ARG A 364 -19.82 10.38 3.66
CA ARG A 364 -19.24 10.95 2.43
C ARG A 364 -19.95 10.38 1.21
N GLU A 365 -20.27 11.25 0.25
CA GLU A 365 -20.97 10.89 -1.01
C GLU A 365 -22.15 9.94 -0.78
N SER A 366 -23.04 10.32 0.14
CA SER A 366 -24.23 9.54 0.45
C SER A 366 -25.15 9.46 -0.75
N ARG A 367 -25.84 8.31 -0.90
CA ARG A 367 -26.78 8.08 -2.00
C ARG A 367 -28.15 7.71 -1.47
N THR A 368 -29.15 8.03 -2.27
CA THR A 368 -30.50 7.54 -2.05
C THR A 368 -30.61 6.07 -2.48
N TRP A 369 -31.57 5.36 -1.92
CA TRP A 369 -31.90 4.01 -2.36
C TRP A 369 -32.26 3.94 -3.85
N GLN A 370 -32.96 4.95 -4.37
CA GLN A 370 -33.34 5.01 -5.78
C GLN A 370 -32.11 5.04 -6.69
N GLU A 371 -31.13 5.91 -6.40
CA GLU A 371 -29.88 5.98 -7.16
C GLU A 371 -29.10 4.66 -7.08
N ALA A 372 -29.06 4.04 -5.89
CA ALA A 372 -28.40 2.76 -5.68
C ALA A 372 -29.07 1.63 -6.50
N VAL A 373 -30.40 1.56 -6.52
CA VAL A 373 -31.15 0.60 -7.35
C VAL A 373 -30.83 0.78 -8.82
N GLN A 374 -30.87 2.02 -9.34
CA GLN A 374 -30.54 2.30 -10.73
C GLN A 374 -29.13 1.79 -11.09
N ALA A 375 -28.12 2.15 -10.30
CA ALA A 375 -26.74 1.73 -10.56
C ALA A 375 -26.54 0.21 -10.48
N THR A 376 -27.29 -0.47 -9.61
CA THR A 376 -27.25 -1.94 -9.51
C THR A 376 -27.98 -2.60 -10.68
N LEU A 377 -29.09 -2.04 -11.15
CA LEU A 377 -29.79 -2.49 -12.35
C LEU A 377 -28.91 -2.36 -13.61
N ASP A 378 -28.22 -1.24 -13.76
CA ASP A 378 -27.33 -0.99 -14.92
C ASP A 378 -26.16 -1.97 -14.98
N ARG A 379 -25.54 -2.26 -13.82
CA ARG A 379 -24.44 -3.23 -13.73
C ARG A 379 -24.93 -4.67 -13.92
N GLY A 380 -26.08 -5.02 -13.37
CA GLY A 380 -26.65 -6.36 -13.50
C GLY A 380 -27.17 -6.66 -14.90
N ASP A 381 -27.61 -5.66 -15.68
CA ASP A 381 -27.96 -5.87 -17.09
C ASP A 381 -26.77 -6.36 -17.91
N ARG A 382 -25.61 -5.72 -17.72
CA ARG A 382 -24.37 -6.13 -18.39
C ARG A 382 -23.94 -7.53 -17.96
N LEU A 383 -24.15 -7.89 -16.69
CA LEU A 383 -23.89 -9.23 -16.17
C LEU A 383 -24.81 -10.27 -16.83
N ILE A 384 -26.13 -10.04 -16.86
CA ILE A 384 -27.10 -10.95 -17.46
C ILE A 384 -26.84 -11.11 -18.96
N GLU A 385 -26.61 -10.01 -19.67
CA GLU A 385 -26.27 -10.03 -21.10
C GLU A 385 -25.02 -10.89 -21.34
N ARG A 386 -23.98 -10.67 -20.53
CA ARG A 386 -22.73 -11.42 -20.65
C ARG A 386 -22.94 -12.91 -20.38
N LEU A 387 -23.62 -13.28 -19.30
CA LEU A 387 -23.86 -14.69 -18.93
C LEU A 387 -24.72 -15.41 -19.97
N THR A 388 -25.79 -14.75 -20.44
CA THR A 388 -26.68 -15.29 -21.48
C THR A 388 -25.92 -15.49 -22.80
N SER A 389 -25.02 -14.57 -23.17
CA SER A 389 -24.19 -14.70 -24.38
C SER A 389 -23.24 -15.91 -24.35
N THR A 390 -22.89 -16.40 -23.15
CA THR A 390 -22.12 -17.64 -22.94
C THR A 390 -22.97 -18.90 -22.77
N GLY A 391 -24.30 -18.78 -22.87
CA GLY A 391 -25.22 -19.91 -22.74
C GLY A 391 -25.53 -20.31 -21.30
N THR A 392 -25.27 -19.45 -20.30
CA THR A 392 -25.73 -19.67 -18.92
C THR A 392 -27.26 -19.53 -18.88
N ALA A 393 -27.97 -20.55 -18.40
CA ALA A 393 -29.42 -20.53 -18.27
C ALA A 393 -29.83 -19.68 -17.05
N LEU A 394 -30.52 -18.56 -17.30
CA LEU A 394 -30.96 -17.62 -16.27
C LEU A 394 -32.47 -17.40 -16.27
N ASP A 395 -33.26 -18.12 -17.07
CA ASP A 395 -34.64 -17.79 -17.44
C ASP A 395 -35.51 -17.22 -16.30
N GLU A 396 -35.62 -17.92 -15.17
CA GLU A 396 -36.42 -17.46 -14.02
C GLU A 396 -35.80 -16.24 -13.31
N LEU A 397 -34.47 -16.20 -13.17
CA LEU A 397 -33.73 -15.09 -12.55
C LEU A 397 -33.79 -13.82 -13.42
N ALA A 398 -33.66 -13.97 -14.74
CA ALA A 398 -33.78 -12.89 -15.71
C ALA A 398 -35.21 -12.31 -15.69
N ALA A 399 -36.24 -13.16 -15.66
CA ALA A 399 -37.63 -12.70 -15.52
C ALA A 399 -37.88 -11.97 -14.19
N ALA A 400 -37.31 -12.45 -13.08
CA ALA A 400 -37.40 -11.78 -11.78
C ALA A 400 -36.66 -10.43 -11.76
N TRP A 401 -35.52 -10.35 -12.46
CA TRP A 401 -34.76 -9.11 -12.66
C TRP A 401 -35.54 -8.07 -13.47
N ASP A 402 -36.16 -8.48 -14.58
CA ASP A 402 -37.01 -7.62 -15.39
C ASP A 402 -38.22 -7.11 -14.59
N ALA A 403 -38.83 -7.96 -13.76
CA ALA A 403 -39.89 -7.54 -12.86
C ALA A 403 -39.42 -6.51 -11.82
N ALA A 404 -38.20 -6.63 -11.28
CA ALA A 404 -37.61 -5.63 -10.39
C ALA A 404 -37.33 -4.30 -11.12
N ARG A 405 -36.88 -4.36 -12.37
CA ARG A 405 -36.68 -3.18 -13.23
C ARG A 405 -37.99 -2.46 -13.52
N ASP A 406 -39.06 -3.19 -13.84
CA ASP A 406 -40.36 -2.57 -14.11
C ASP A 406 -40.96 -1.97 -12.82
N GLN A 407 -40.76 -2.62 -11.68
CA GLN A 407 -41.10 -2.05 -10.37
C GLN A 407 -40.33 -0.75 -10.10
N PHE A 408 -39.03 -0.70 -10.41
CA PHE A 408 -38.22 0.52 -10.30
C PHE A 408 -38.76 1.66 -11.17
N LYS A 409 -39.13 1.40 -12.43
CA LYS A 409 -39.71 2.42 -13.32
C LYS A 409 -41.04 2.95 -12.79
N GLN A 410 -41.90 2.07 -12.27
CA GLN A 410 -43.17 2.45 -11.68
C GLN A 410 -42.97 3.36 -10.46
N MET A 411 -42.11 2.95 -9.52
CA MET A 411 -41.81 3.71 -8.31
C MET A 411 -41.12 5.03 -8.60
N SER A 412 -40.25 5.10 -9.63
CA SER A 412 -39.54 6.32 -10.01
C SER A 412 -40.48 7.39 -10.61
N GLY A 413 -41.62 6.99 -11.18
CA GLY A 413 -42.67 7.90 -11.61
C GLY A 413 -43.62 8.37 -10.51
N ASP A 414 -43.53 7.78 -9.30
CA ASP A 414 -44.41 8.06 -8.17
C ASP A 414 -43.63 8.77 -7.04
N THR A 415 -43.87 10.09 -6.91
CA THR A 415 -43.27 10.93 -5.87
C THR A 415 -43.77 10.62 -4.45
N THR A 416 -44.74 9.71 -4.28
CA THR A 416 -45.27 9.30 -2.97
C THR A 416 -44.65 8.01 -2.43
N THR A 417 -43.73 7.40 -3.18
CA THR A 417 -43.02 6.18 -2.77
C THR A 417 -42.23 6.41 -1.48
N SER A 418 -42.46 5.55 -0.47
CA SER A 418 -41.75 5.64 0.81
C SER A 418 -40.31 5.14 0.73
N GLU A 419 -39.44 5.67 1.59
CA GLU A 419 -38.08 5.18 1.81
C GLU A 419 -38.03 3.67 2.09
N SER A 420 -38.98 3.15 2.87
CA SER A 420 -39.10 1.71 3.16
C SER A 420 -39.40 0.87 1.93
N ALA A 421 -40.18 1.38 0.98
CA ALA A 421 -40.45 0.70 -0.28
C ALA A 421 -39.20 0.68 -1.16
N TRP A 422 -38.44 1.79 -1.20
CA TRP A 422 -37.17 1.86 -1.90
C TRP A 422 -36.10 0.92 -1.31
N GLU A 423 -35.95 0.89 0.01
CA GLU A 423 -35.05 -0.06 0.69
C GLU A 423 -35.44 -1.52 0.35
N HIS A 424 -36.74 -1.83 0.30
CA HIS A 424 -37.21 -3.17 -0.03
C HIS A 424 -36.86 -3.57 -1.47
N LEU A 425 -37.04 -2.65 -2.43
CA LEU A 425 -36.63 -2.88 -3.82
C LEU A 425 -35.10 -2.98 -3.96
N TRP A 426 -34.34 -2.18 -3.21
CA TRP A 426 -32.88 -2.24 -3.16
C TRP A 426 -32.39 -3.60 -2.66
N LEU A 427 -32.92 -4.09 -1.54
CA LEU A 427 -32.62 -5.43 -1.02
C LEU A 427 -32.96 -6.53 -2.02
N LYS A 428 -34.14 -6.45 -2.64
CA LYS A 428 -34.58 -7.42 -3.66
C LYS A 428 -33.63 -7.44 -4.86
N THR A 429 -33.22 -6.27 -5.34
CA THR A 429 -32.33 -6.14 -6.50
C THR A 429 -30.94 -6.71 -6.20
N HIS A 430 -30.36 -6.43 -5.03
CA HIS A 430 -29.06 -7.01 -4.66
C HIS A 430 -29.11 -8.53 -4.48
N ARG A 431 -30.18 -9.06 -3.87
CA ARG A 431 -30.36 -10.53 -3.76
C ARG A 431 -30.42 -11.19 -5.12
N LEU A 432 -31.21 -10.65 -6.05
CA LEU A 432 -31.27 -11.16 -7.42
C LEU A 432 -29.92 -11.06 -8.13
N ARG A 433 -29.21 -9.93 -8.00
CA ARG A 433 -27.86 -9.77 -8.58
C ARG A 433 -26.91 -10.84 -8.03
N ARG A 434 -26.94 -11.09 -6.73
CA ARG A 434 -26.11 -12.12 -6.09
C ARG A 434 -26.43 -13.50 -6.61
N GLU A 435 -27.71 -13.87 -6.68
CA GLU A 435 -28.15 -15.15 -7.24
C GLU A 435 -27.69 -15.32 -8.69
N ILE A 436 -27.81 -14.28 -9.52
CA ILE A 436 -27.34 -14.28 -10.91
C ILE A 436 -25.82 -14.41 -11.00
N ALA A 437 -25.07 -13.68 -10.17
CA ALA A 437 -23.62 -13.73 -10.14
C ALA A 437 -23.11 -15.12 -9.72
N LEU A 438 -23.76 -15.77 -8.75
CA LEU A 438 -23.42 -17.12 -8.27
C LEU A 438 -23.95 -18.23 -9.17
N ALA A 439 -24.97 -17.97 -10.01
CA ALA A 439 -25.40 -18.89 -11.06
C ALA A 439 -24.40 -18.99 -12.22
N ASN A 440 -23.39 -18.12 -12.28
CA ASN A 440 -22.29 -18.21 -13.22
C ASN A 440 -21.52 -19.53 -13.02
N PRO A 441 -21.40 -20.42 -14.02
CA PRO A 441 -20.62 -21.65 -13.90
C PRO A 441 -19.15 -21.42 -13.55
N LEU A 442 -18.59 -20.24 -13.87
CA LEU A 442 -17.22 -19.89 -13.47
C LEU A 442 -17.10 -19.58 -11.96
N ALA A 443 -18.18 -19.15 -11.31
CA ALA A 443 -18.23 -18.90 -9.88
C ALA A 443 -18.29 -20.21 -9.05
N ASP A 444 -18.71 -21.33 -9.67
CA ASP A 444 -18.61 -22.67 -9.08
C ASP A 444 -17.15 -23.16 -9.12
N VAL A 445 -16.36 -22.63 -8.19
CA VAL A 445 -14.95 -22.94 -8.02
C VAL A 445 -14.71 -24.17 -7.13
N GLY A 446 -15.76 -24.74 -6.53
CA GLY A 446 -15.65 -25.70 -5.44
C GLY A 446 -15.08 -25.08 -4.16
N PRO A 447 -14.50 -25.88 -3.24
CA PRO A 447 -13.85 -25.37 -2.04
C PRO A 447 -12.70 -24.42 -2.39
N LEU A 448 -12.55 -23.34 -1.62
CA LEU A 448 -11.56 -22.31 -1.84
C LEU A 448 -10.52 -22.32 -0.72
N ALA A 449 -9.26 -22.61 -1.05
CA ALA A 449 -8.14 -22.42 -0.12
C ALA A 449 -7.72 -20.95 -0.09
N PHE A 450 -7.42 -20.41 1.09
CA PHE A 450 -6.98 -19.02 1.26
C PHE A 450 -6.11 -18.88 2.51
N VAL A 451 -5.47 -17.74 2.65
CA VAL A 451 -4.68 -17.39 3.84
C VAL A 451 -5.39 -16.28 4.60
N LYS A 452 -5.53 -16.43 5.92
CA LYS A 452 -5.75 -15.30 6.82
C LYS A 452 -4.40 -14.80 7.29
N ARG A 453 -4.15 -13.49 7.26
CA ARG A 453 -2.86 -12.92 7.66
C ARG A 453 -3.01 -11.52 8.22
N VAL A 454 -2.30 -11.27 9.32
CA VAL A 454 -2.01 -9.92 9.81
C VAL A 454 -0.92 -9.28 8.93
N PRO A 455 -1.14 -8.11 8.28
CA PRO A 455 -0.12 -7.46 7.47
C PRO A 455 1.18 -7.20 8.24
N ALA A 456 2.30 -7.21 7.54
CA ALA A 456 3.61 -6.95 8.10
C ALA A 456 3.69 -5.59 8.81
N GLY A 457 4.63 -5.48 9.77
CA GLY A 457 4.82 -4.27 10.58
C GLY A 457 5.32 -3.04 9.81
N PHE A 458 5.65 -3.17 8.53
CA PHE A 458 6.13 -2.10 7.67
C PHE A 458 5.47 -2.22 6.29
N SER A 459 4.63 -1.25 5.91
CA SER A 459 3.95 -1.22 4.62
C SER A 459 4.86 -0.67 3.51
N HIS A 460 5.55 -1.56 2.83
CA HIS A 460 6.31 -1.25 1.63
C HIS A 460 6.41 -2.52 0.79
N GLN A 461 6.40 -2.38 -0.54
CA GLN A 461 6.33 -3.51 -1.46
C GLN A 461 7.40 -4.56 -1.15
N LEU A 462 8.57 -4.10 -0.68
CA LEU A 462 9.72 -4.97 -0.46
C LEU A 462 9.85 -5.55 0.96
N THR A 463 9.52 -4.79 1.99
CA THR A 463 9.75 -5.19 3.39
C THR A 463 8.59 -6.01 3.94
N GLN A 464 7.42 -5.99 3.31
CA GLN A 464 6.25 -6.79 3.71
C GLN A 464 6.48 -8.31 3.65
N TYR A 465 7.54 -8.74 2.97
CA TYR A 465 7.92 -10.14 2.78
C TYR A 465 9.19 -10.54 3.56
N ALA A 466 9.79 -9.63 4.33
CA ALA A 466 10.91 -9.97 5.20
C ALA A 466 10.39 -10.61 6.49
N GLY A 467 10.93 -11.76 6.89
CA GLY A 467 10.54 -12.47 8.12
C GLY A 467 10.61 -11.58 9.36
N ARG A 468 11.66 -10.75 9.48
CA ARG A 468 11.78 -9.74 10.56
C ARG A 468 10.66 -8.70 10.66
N ARG A 469 9.79 -8.59 9.65
CA ARG A 469 8.61 -7.71 9.63
C ARG A 469 7.31 -8.48 9.76
N ALA A 470 7.35 -9.81 9.82
CA ALA A 470 6.20 -10.66 10.05
C ALA A 470 5.54 -10.29 11.39
N ARG A 471 4.22 -10.44 11.44
CA ARG A 471 3.44 -10.29 12.66
C ARG A 471 2.60 -11.54 12.88
N PRO A 472 2.42 -11.98 14.13
CA PRO A 472 1.64 -13.17 14.46
C PRO A 472 0.17 -12.98 14.10
N GLY A 473 -0.46 -14.04 13.59
CA GLY A 473 -1.91 -14.16 13.47
C GLY A 473 -2.38 -14.54 12.07
N GLY A 474 -3.41 -15.38 12.04
CA GLY A 474 -3.97 -15.95 10.83
C GLY A 474 -3.68 -17.44 10.71
N GLY A 475 -3.66 -17.95 9.48
CA GLY A 475 -3.51 -19.37 9.18
C GLY A 475 -3.87 -19.71 7.74
N ILE A 476 -3.83 -20.99 7.39
CA ILE A 476 -4.33 -21.53 6.11
C ILE A 476 -5.73 -22.09 6.32
N PHE A 477 -6.68 -21.68 5.48
CA PHE A 477 -8.10 -22.00 5.61
C PHE A 477 -8.69 -22.53 4.31
N VAL A 478 -9.79 -23.27 4.43
CA VAL A 478 -10.66 -23.66 3.32
C VAL A 478 -12.08 -23.17 3.59
N LEU A 479 -12.66 -22.53 2.58
CA LEU A 479 -14.07 -22.15 2.50
C LEU A 479 -14.78 -23.18 1.62
N ASP A 480 -15.60 -24.06 2.22
CA ASP A 480 -16.17 -25.19 1.49
C ASP A 480 -17.33 -24.78 0.56
N ALA A 481 -18.06 -23.71 0.89
CA ALA A 481 -19.20 -23.20 0.10
C ALA A 481 -19.08 -21.69 -0.20
N PRO A 482 -18.12 -21.25 -1.05
CA PRO A 482 -17.92 -19.83 -1.35
C PRO A 482 -19.19 -19.13 -1.82
N GLY A 483 -19.61 -18.11 -1.09
CA GLY A 483 -20.83 -17.35 -1.38
C GLY A 483 -22.13 -17.96 -0.82
N GLY A 484 -22.10 -19.22 -0.39
CA GLY A 484 -23.22 -19.90 0.29
C GLY A 484 -23.14 -19.87 1.82
N SER A 485 -21.93 -19.96 2.39
CA SER A 485 -21.64 -19.81 3.82
C SER A 485 -20.25 -19.22 4.01
N MET A 486 -20.03 -18.48 5.11
CA MET A 486 -18.71 -18.03 5.55
C MET A 486 -18.08 -18.96 6.59
N GLU A 487 -18.57 -20.18 6.77
CA GLU A 487 -17.88 -21.18 7.60
C GLU A 487 -16.55 -21.59 6.93
N ALA A 488 -15.44 -21.35 7.63
CA ALA A 488 -14.10 -21.68 7.15
C ALA A 488 -13.37 -22.57 8.14
N ARG A 489 -12.80 -23.65 7.62
CA ARG A 489 -12.03 -24.63 8.41
C ARG A 489 -10.53 -24.36 8.28
N GLN A 490 -9.85 -24.28 9.41
CA GLN A 490 -8.40 -24.10 9.48
C GLN A 490 -7.69 -25.43 9.18
N LEU A 491 -6.54 -25.39 8.49
CA LEU A 491 -5.78 -26.58 8.10
C LEU A 491 -4.45 -26.75 8.84
N ASP A 492 -3.88 -25.68 9.37
CA ASP A 492 -2.48 -25.60 9.79
C ASP A 492 -2.27 -25.73 11.31
N HIS A 493 -3.11 -26.51 11.98
CA HIS A 493 -3.08 -26.71 13.45
C HIS A 493 -1.73 -27.20 14.02
N GLY A 494 -0.81 -27.69 13.17
CA GLY A 494 0.53 -28.16 13.56
C GLY A 494 1.65 -27.12 13.47
N LEU A 495 1.37 -25.91 12.97
CA LEU A 495 2.38 -24.84 12.86
C LEU A 495 2.51 -24.04 14.17
N PRO A 496 3.72 -23.51 14.46
CA PRO A 496 3.87 -22.51 15.51
C PRO A 496 3.11 -21.22 15.17
N MET A 497 2.91 -20.37 16.17
CA MET A 497 2.34 -19.04 15.96
C MET A 497 3.24 -18.26 14.99
N GLY A 498 2.64 -17.72 13.94
CA GLY A 498 3.42 -17.10 12.88
C GLY A 498 2.60 -16.28 11.91
N SER A 499 3.23 -16.00 10.77
CA SER A 499 2.64 -15.30 9.63
C SER A 499 2.70 -16.20 8.40
N PRO A 500 1.56 -16.76 7.94
CA PRO A 500 1.50 -17.48 6.67
C PRO A 500 1.36 -16.50 5.48
N MET A 501 1.88 -16.87 4.31
CA MET A 501 1.65 -16.15 3.06
C MET A 501 1.83 -17.02 1.81
N HIS A 502 1.31 -16.52 0.67
CA HIS A 502 1.47 -17.10 -0.66
C HIS A 502 1.23 -18.61 -0.78
N LEU A 503 -0.03 -19.02 -0.81
CA LEU A 503 -0.36 -20.41 -1.10
C LEU A 503 -0.40 -20.70 -2.63
N ASP A 504 -0.10 -21.94 -3.00
CA ASP A 504 -0.34 -22.54 -4.31
C ASP A 504 -0.98 -23.94 -4.13
N VAL A 505 -1.86 -24.31 -5.05
CA VAL A 505 -2.55 -25.60 -5.04
C VAL A 505 -1.94 -26.47 -6.13
N SER A 506 -1.51 -27.68 -5.76
CA SER A 506 -0.97 -28.67 -6.72
C SER A 506 -1.92 -28.95 -7.88
N TRP A 507 -1.36 -29.39 -9.01
CA TRP A 507 -2.13 -29.56 -10.24
C TRP A 507 -3.32 -30.53 -10.14
N ASP A 508 -3.21 -31.54 -9.27
CA ASP A 508 -4.28 -32.52 -9.01
C ASP A 508 -5.26 -32.07 -7.91
N GLY A 509 -5.04 -30.90 -7.30
CA GLY A 509 -5.88 -30.33 -6.25
C GLY A 509 -5.70 -30.97 -4.87
N LYS A 510 -4.70 -31.83 -4.65
CA LYS A 510 -4.60 -32.65 -3.43
C LYS A 510 -3.62 -32.16 -2.38
N ARG A 511 -2.76 -31.21 -2.74
CA ARG A 511 -1.72 -30.63 -1.87
C ARG A 511 -1.69 -29.11 -1.97
N ILE A 512 -1.29 -28.48 -0.88
CA ILE A 512 -1.15 -27.03 -0.70
C ILE A 512 0.31 -26.75 -0.33
N LEU A 513 0.94 -25.85 -1.08
CA LEU A 513 2.31 -25.35 -0.88
C LEU A 513 2.23 -23.89 -0.45
N PHE A 514 2.96 -23.48 0.58
CA PHE A 514 2.85 -22.14 1.14
C PHE A 514 4.13 -21.71 1.87
N SER A 515 4.18 -20.45 2.29
CA SER A 515 5.26 -19.89 3.12
C SER A 515 4.78 -19.58 4.51
N HIS A 516 5.61 -19.81 5.52
CA HIS A 516 5.31 -19.47 6.91
C HIS A 516 6.57 -18.96 7.61
N CYS A 517 6.40 -17.90 8.40
CA CYS A 517 7.42 -17.37 9.30
C CYS A 517 6.91 -17.52 10.72
N GLU A 518 7.63 -18.28 11.55
CA GLU A 518 7.38 -18.31 12.99
C GLU A 518 7.67 -16.92 13.59
N THR A 519 6.85 -16.49 14.54
CA THR A 519 6.97 -15.16 15.15
C THR A 519 6.81 -15.25 16.66
N ASP A 520 7.57 -14.45 17.42
CA ASP A 520 7.33 -14.27 18.85
C ASP A 520 6.14 -13.31 19.07
N PRO A 521 5.00 -13.79 19.62
CA PRO A 521 3.85 -12.93 19.86
C PRO A 521 4.08 -11.88 20.96
N ASN A 522 5.16 -12.00 21.74
CA ASN A 522 5.52 -11.04 22.79
C ASN A 522 6.52 -9.98 22.32
N ALA A 523 7.04 -10.10 21.09
CA ALA A 523 7.98 -9.14 20.56
C ALA A 523 7.30 -7.77 20.34
N THR A 524 7.76 -6.76 21.08
CA THR A 524 7.23 -5.40 21.00
C THR A 524 7.96 -4.50 20.00
N GLU A 525 9.12 -4.93 19.50
CA GLU A 525 9.94 -4.20 18.53
C GLU A 525 10.44 -5.09 17.40
N TRP A 526 10.36 -4.63 16.16
CA TRP A 526 10.81 -5.39 14.99
C TRP A 526 12.32 -5.64 14.96
N LEU A 527 13.12 -4.80 15.65
CA LEU A 527 14.57 -5.00 15.77
C LEU A 527 14.93 -6.27 16.57
N ALA A 528 14.01 -6.76 17.40
CA ALA A 528 14.16 -8.02 18.11
C ALA A 528 13.93 -9.25 17.22
N ASN A 529 13.41 -9.06 16.00
CA ASN A 529 12.97 -10.14 15.11
C ASN A 529 13.96 -10.40 13.97
N MET A 530 15.24 -10.02 14.12
CA MET A 530 16.22 -10.09 13.03
C MET A 530 16.55 -11.54 12.58
N ASP A 531 16.20 -12.53 13.39
CA ASP A 531 16.35 -13.96 13.19
C ASP A 531 15.07 -14.66 12.69
N GLN A 532 14.01 -13.91 12.40
CA GLN A 532 12.77 -14.44 11.82
C GLN A 532 12.87 -14.49 10.30
N PHE A 533 12.60 -15.67 9.72
CA PHE A 533 12.66 -15.94 8.29
C PHE A 533 11.44 -16.72 7.81
N TYR A 534 10.98 -16.44 6.60
CA TYR A 534 9.99 -17.28 5.94
C TYR A 534 10.60 -18.57 5.40
N HIS A 535 9.90 -19.68 5.60
CA HIS A 535 10.24 -20.99 5.04
C HIS A 535 9.07 -21.60 4.28
N LEU A 536 9.37 -22.55 3.39
CA LEU A 536 8.39 -23.24 2.58
C LEU A 536 7.84 -24.47 3.31
N TYR A 537 6.54 -24.69 3.18
CA TYR A 537 5.82 -25.83 3.75
C TYR A 537 4.86 -26.41 2.73
N GLU A 538 4.62 -27.72 2.83
CA GLU A 538 3.58 -28.42 2.06
C GLU A 538 2.71 -29.25 2.99
N MET A 539 1.43 -29.36 2.66
CA MET A 539 0.49 -30.27 3.31
C MET A 539 -0.53 -30.84 2.32
N SER A 540 -1.26 -31.86 2.75
CA SER A 540 -2.41 -32.40 2.02
C SER A 540 -3.60 -31.43 2.11
N ALA A 541 -4.51 -31.48 1.13
CA ALA A 541 -5.69 -30.61 1.06
C ALA A 541 -6.68 -30.76 2.25
N ASP A 542 -6.55 -31.85 3.01
CA ASP A 542 -7.30 -32.10 4.25
C ASP A 542 -6.60 -31.59 5.52
N GLY A 543 -5.40 -31.00 5.40
CA GLY A 543 -4.56 -30.52 6.51
C GLY A 543 -3.58 -31.55 7.06
N SER A 544 -3.60 -32.79 6.58
CA SER A 544 -2.67 -33.84 7.01
C SER A 544 -1.31 -33.76 6.29
N ASN A 545 -0.31 -34.50 6.81
CA ASN A 545 1.04 -34.60 6.22
C ASN A 545 1.75 -33.24 6.06
N LEU A 546 1.52 -32.32 6.99
CA LEU A 546 2.26 -31.05 7.05
C LEU A 546 3.76 -31.31 7.21
N ARG A 547 4.57 -30.70 6.33
CA ARG A 547 6.04 -30.79 6.35
C ARG A 547 6.69 -29.47 5.95
N GLN A 548 7.82 -29.16 6.59
CA GLN A 548 8.72 -28.08 6.20
C GLN A 548 9.65 -28.55 5.07
N LEU A 549 9.84 -27.72 4.05
CA LEU A 549 10.67 -28.00 2.86
C LEU A 549 11.99 -27.22 2.85
N THR A 550 12.04 -26.04 3.48
CA THR A 550 13.26 -25.23 3.53
C THR A 550 13.55 -24.74 4.96
N ASP A 551 14.82 -24.44 5.23
CA ASP A 551 15.33 -23.91 6.49
C ASP A 551 16.51 -22.95 6.26
N GLY A 552 17.00 -22.35 7.36
CA GLY A 552 18.21 -21.53 7.40
C GLY A 552 17.96 -20.03 7.60
N GLU A 553 19.03 -19.23 7.60
CA GLU A 553 18.95 -17.77 7.82
C GLU A 553 18.62 -17.02 6.51
N VAL A 554 17.59 -17.46 5.81
CA VAL A 554 17.13 -16.91 4.52
C VAL A 554 15.62 -16.92 4.44
N ASP A 555 15.05 -15.86 3.84
CA ASP A 555 13.63 -15.81 3.53
C ASP A 555 13.39 -16.57 2.21
N ASP A 556 12.60 -17.64 2.27
CA ASP A 556 12.07 -18.38 1.13
C ASP A 556 10.54 -18.22 1.08
N PHE A 557 10.01 -17.63 0.01
CA PHE A 557 8.58 -17.35 -0.11
C PHE A 557 8.01 -17.38 -1.53
N ALA A 558 6.69 -17.22 -1.65
CA ALA A 558 5.94 -17.23 -2.91
C ALA A 558 6.17 -18.50 -3.77
N PRO A 559 6.00 -19.70 -3.20
CA PRO A 559 6.30 -20.94 -3.89
C PRO A 559 5.26 -21.29 -4.96
N ARG A 560 5.69 -22.01 -6.00
CA ARG A 560 4.88 -22.51 -7.11
C ARG A 560 5.26 -23.94 -7.46
N TYR A 561 4.25 -24.75 -7.73
CA TYR A 561 4.47 -26.05 -8.38
C TYR A 561 4.86 -25.83 -9.85
N LEU A 562 5.93 -26.48 -10.30
CA LEU A 562 6.32 -26.51 -11.71
C LEU A 562 5.73 -27.75 -12.41
N PRO A 563 5.46 -27.70 -13.73
CA PRO A 563 4.94 -28.85 -14.46
C PRO A 563 5.87 -30.07 -14.51
N ASN A 564 7.18 -29.86 -14.32
CA ASN A 564 8.18 -30.93 -14.26
C ASN A 564 8.29 -31.60 -12.88
N GLY A 565 7.45 -31.22 -11.91
CA GLY A 565 7.44 -31.77 -10.55
C GLY A 565 8.37 -31.06 -9.56
N LYS A 566 9.21 -30.11 -10.00
CA LYS A 566 9.99 -29.25 -9.11
C LYS A 566 9.12 -28.15 -8.48
N ILE A 567 9.71 -27.40 -7.56
CA ILE A 567 9.13 -26.15 -7.03
C ILE A 567 10.01 -24.95 -7.41
N LEU A 568 9.36 -23.81 -7.63
CA LEU A 568 9.96 -22.49 -7.84
C LEU A 568 9.55 -21.58 -6.69
N PHE A 569 10.44 -20.71 -6.21
CA PHE A 569 10.16 -19.76 -5.14
C PHE A 569 11.09 -18.54 -5.21
N ILE A 570 10.78 -17.53 -4.41
CA ILE A 570 11.61 -16.33 -4.22
C ILE A 570 12.46 -16.53 -2.96
N SER A 571 13.74 -16.18 -3.02
CA SER A 571 14.72 -16.46 -1.96
C SER A 571 15.75 -15.34 -1.78
N THR A 572 16.13 -15.04 -0.53
CA THR A 572 17.28 -14.14 -0.23
C THR A 572 18.64 -14.83 -0.35
N ARG A 573 18.69 -16.11 -0.71
CA ARG A 573 19.89 -16.96 -0.74
C ARG A 573 21.00 -16.51 -1.70
N ARG A 574 20.68 -15.67 -2.71
CA ARG A 574 21.68 -15.03 -3.59
C ARG A 574 22.53 -13.98 -2.83
N GLY A 575 22.07 -13.52 -1.67
CA GLY A 575 22.78 -12.58 -0.80
C GLY A 575 22.48 -11.11 -1.13
N GLY A 576 23.36 -10.18 -0.74
CA GLY A 576 23.30 -8.77 -1.12
C GLY A 576 22.08 -7.95 -0.63
N PHE A 577 22.10 -6.65 -0.92
CA PHE A 577 21.17 -5.66 -0.41
C PHE A 577 20.70 -4.68 -1.49
N HIS A 578 19.49 -4.13 -1.34
CA HIS A 578 19.00 -3.10 -2.25
C HIS A 578 19.82 -1.79 -2.15
N ARG A 579 19.81 -0.96 -3.20
CA ARG A 579 20.65 0.26 -3.24
C ARG A 579 20.01 1.51 -2.62
N CYS A 580 18.69 1.54 -2.44
CA CYS A 580 17.97 2.69 -1.89
C CYS A 580 17.57 2.47 -0.43
N GLY A 581 17.05 3.50 0.24
CA GLY A 581 16.48 3.39 1.58
C GLY A 581 17.47 3.11 2.73
N ARG A 582 16.92 3.05 3.96
CA ARG A 582 17.65 2.61 5.15
C ARG A 582 17.38 1.12 5.36
N GLY A 583 18.35 0.28 5.02
CA GLY A 583 18.26 -1.15 5.27
C GLY A 583 18.48 -1.56 6.74
N PRO A 584 18.71 -2.86 7.01
CA PRO A 584 18.96 -3.89 6.01
C PRO A 584 17.71 -4.24 5.22
N CYS A 585 17.81 -4.31 3.89
CA CYS A 585 16.84 -5.02 3.06
C CYS A 585 17.59 -5.95 2.10
N HIS A 586 17.52 -7.24 2.43
CA HIS A 586 18.12 -8.31 1.65
C HIS A 586 17.38 -8.44 0.33
N VAL A 587 18.15 -8.60 -0.74
CA VAL A 587 17.58 -8.79 -2.07
C VAL A 587 17.13 -10.23 -2.23
N TYR A 588 15.94 -10.41 -2.78
CA TYR A 588 15.38 -11.73 -3.07
C TYR A 588 15.14 -11.93 -4.56
N THR A 589 15.47 -13.13 -5.02
CA THR A 589 15.52 -13.55 -6.44
C THR A 589 14.96 -14.96 -6.58
N MET A 590 14.67 -15.39 -7.81
CA MET A 590 14.13 -16.74 -8.03
C MET A 590 15.13 -17.88 -7.73
N ALA A 591 14.62 -18.94 -7.10
CA ALA A 591 15.27 -20.21 -6.86
C ALA A 591 14.35 -21.40 -7.16
N THR A 592 14.94 -22.56 -7.43
CA THR A 592 14.21 -23.82 -7.65
C THR A 592 14.69 -24.91 -6.71
N ALA A 593 13.86 -25.90 -6.43
CA ALA A 593 14.21 -27.10 -5.66
C ALA A 593 13.43 -28.32 -6.18
N ASP A 594 13.86 -29.50 -5.77
CA ASP A 594 13.05 -30.72 -5.95
C ASP A 594 11.80 -30.67 -5.07
N ALA A 595 10.84 -31.56 -5.33
CA ALA A 595 9.54 -31.60 -4.65
C ALA A 595 9.63 -31.83 -3.12
N ASP A 596 10.77 -32.30 -2.63
CA ASP A 596 11.06 -32.53 -1.22
C ASP A 596 11.84 -31.37 -0.57
N GLY A 597 12.13 -30.30 -1.32
CA GLY A 597 12.90 -29.15 -0.85
C GLY A 597 14.42 -29.30 -1.02
N SER A 598 14.90 -30.46 -1.50
CA SER A 598 16.33 -30.67 -1.75
C SER A 598 16.82 -30.01 -3.05
N ASN A 599 18.15 -29.98 -3.24
CA ASN A 599 18.81 -29.47 -4.45
C ASN A 599 18.40 -28.03 -4.83
N ILE A 600 18.34 -27.15 -3.82
CA ILE A 600 18.04 -25.74 -4.02
C ILE A 600 19.10 -25.09 -4.92
N ARG A 601 18.64 -24.44 -5.99
CA ARG A 601 19.48 -23.69 -6.93
C ARG A 601 18.91 -22.29 -7.15
N VAL A 602 19.74 -21.26 -6.94
CA VAL A 602 19.44 -19.89 -7.39
C VAL A 602 19.49 -19.87 -8.92
N ILE A 603 18.44 -19.35 -9.54
CA ILE A 603 18.29 -19.30 -11.00
C ILE A 603 18.23 -17.87 -11.55
N SER A 604 18.17 -16.86 -10.68
CA SER A 604 18.23 -15.45 -11.08
C SER A 604 19.42 -14.77 -10.42
N PHE A 605 20.19 -14.07 -11.24
CA PHE A 605 21.36 -13.31 -10.83
C PHE A 605 21.08 -11.80 -10.85
N HIS A 606 19.81 -11.38 -10.72
CA HIS A 606 19.48 -9.97 -10.67
C HIS A 606 20.04 -9.31 -9.40
N GLU A 607 20.45 -8.04 -9.49
CA GLU A 607 21.11 -7.33 -8.40
C GLU A 607 20.12 -6.66 -7.41
N THR A 608 18.84 -6.58 -7.78
CA THR A 608 17.70 -6.15 -6.94
C THR A 608 16.60 -7.22 -6.91
N HIS A 609 15.40 -6.82 -6.51
CA HIS A 609 14.30 -7.69 -6.11
C HIS A 609 13.43 -8.21 -7.26
N GLU A 610 12.89 -9.42 -7.06
CA GLU A 610 11.88 -10.08 -7.89
C GLU A 610 10.71 -10.61 -7.03
N TRP A 611 9.48 -10.67 -7.56
CA TRP A 611 8.28 -11.06 -6.80
C TRP A 611 7.29 -11.92 -7.59
N ASP A 612 6.42 -12.59 -6.82
CA ASP A 612 5.15 -13.16 -7.25
C ASP A 612 5.21 -13.97 -8.55
N PRO A 613 6.10 -14.97 -8.66
CA PRO A 613 6.18 -15.78 -9.86
C PRO A 613 4.87 -16.54 -10.09
N ALA A 614 4.50 -16.77 -11.35
CA ALA A 614 3.39 -17.62 -11.76
C ALA A 614 3.76 -18.40 -13.03
N VAL A 615 3.27 -19.64 -13.14
CA VAL A 615 3.51 -20.48 -14.33
C VAL A 615 2.47 -20.13 -15.40
N MET A 616 2.94 -19.71 -16.58
CA MET A 616 2.12 -19.39 -17.75
C MET A 616 1.63 -20.66 -18.48
N HIS A 617 0.61 -20.52 -19.33
CA HIS A 617 0.05 -21.63 -20.10
C HIS A 617 1.02 -22.29 -21.08
N ASP A 618 2.07 -21.57 -21.48
CA ASP A 618 3.16 -22.06 -22.33
C ASP A 618 4.32 -22.72 -21.55
N GLY A 619 4.20 -22.81 -20.21
CA GLY A 619 5.21 -23.40 -19.34
C GLY A 619 6.35 -22.46 -18.92
N ARG A 620 6.41 -21.23 -19.43
CA ARG A 620 7.31 -20.19 -18.90
C ARG A 620 6.80 -19.68 -17.55
N VAL A 621 7.65 -18.94 -16.86
CA VAL A 621 7.31 -18.24 -15.62
C VAL A 621 7.17 -16.75 -15.91
N ILE A 622 6.14 -16.11 -15.38
CA ILE A 622 6.00 -14.63 -15.31
C ILE A 622 6.20 -14.17 -13.88
N TYR A 623 6.84 -13.02 -13.67
CA TYR A 623 7.16 -12.47 -12.34
C TYR A 623 7.38 -10.96 -12.43
N THR A 624 7.36 -10.27 -11.29
CA THR A 624 7.72 -8.84 -11.21
C THR A 624 9.20 -8.69 -10.93
N ARG A 625 9.87 -7.72 -11.56
CA ARG A 625 11.28 -7.36 -11.27
C ARG A 625 11.42 -5.86 -11.14
N TRP A 626 12.30 -5.44 -10.24
CA TRP A 626 12.66 -4.05 -10.05
C TRP A 626 13.94 -3.65 -10.80
N ASP A 627 13.82 -3.11 -12.00
CA ASP A 627 14.96 -2.84 -12.89
C ASP A 627 15.30 -1.33 -12.99
N TYR A 628 16.11 -0.83 -12.06
CA TYR A 628 16.53 0.59 -12.01
C TYR A 628 18.05 0.79 -12.15
N VAL A 629 18.70 0.04 -13.04
CA VAL A 629 20.11 0.26 -13.37
C VAL A 629 20.27 1.57 -14.15
N ASP A 630 20.93 2.57 -13.56
CA ASP A 630 21.11 3.91 -14.13
C ASP A 630 19.79 4.65 -14.45
N ARG A 631 18.73 4.43 -13.64
CA ARG A 631 17.42 5.07 -13.79
C ARG A 631 16.82 5.49 -12.44
N HIS A 632 15.69 6.22 -12.48
CA HIS A 632 14.86 6.49 -11.30
C HIS A 632 14.44 5.20 -10.59
N ALA A 633 14.41 5.13 -9.26
CA ALA A 633 14.13 3.86 -8.58
C ALA A 633 12.65 3.55 -8.44
N VAL A 634 11.71 4.47 -8.71
CA VAL A 634 10.31 4.22 -8.34
C VAL A 634 9.52 3.45 -9.42
N HIS A 635 9.76 3.67 -10.72
CA HIS A 635 8.76 3.30 -11.75
C HIS A 635 8.97 1.93 -12.44
N TYR A 636 10.11 1.27 -12.22
CA TYR A 636 10.52 0.12 -13.03
C TYR A 636 10.31 -1.21 -12.30
N GLN A 637 9.15 -1.38 -11.65
CA GLN A 637 8.73 -2.60 -10.95
C GLN A 637 7.65 -3.34 -11.75
N GLN A 638 8.07 -3.99 -12.83
CA GLN A 638 7.17 -4.41 -13.90
C GLN A 638 7.38 -5.88 -14.27
N LEU A 639 6.65 -6.39 -15.26
CA LEU A 639 6.56 -7.83 -15.52
C LEU A 639 7.67 -8.33 -16.44
N TRP A 640 8.25 -9.46 -16.06
CA TRP A 640 9.28 -10.20 -16.77
C TRP A 640 8.87 -11.66 -16.91
N SER A 641 9.50 -12.36 -17.84
CA SER A 641 9.31 -13.79 -18.05
C SER A 641 10.65 -14.50 -18.21
N ALA A 642 10.69 -15.77 -17.82
CA ALA A 642 11.86 -16.64 -17.96
C ALA A 642 11.41 -18.09 -18.17
N ARG A 643 12.33 -18.94 -18.62
CA ARG A 643 12.14 -20.39 -18.52
C ARG A 643 12.28 -20.84 -17.06
N PRO A 644 11.66 -21.97 -16.65
CA PRO A 644 11.73 -22.45 -15.27
C PRO A 644 13.15 -22.76 -14.75
N ASP A 645 14.14 -22.90 -15.63
CA ASP A 645 15.55 -23.12 -15.29
C ASP A 645 16.36 -21.81 -15.16
N GLY A 646 15.72 -20.65 -15.31
CA GLY A 646 16.34 -19.32 -15.23
C GLY A 646 16.99 -18.82 -16.52
N SER A 647 16.87 -19.56 -17.62
CA SER A 647 17.30 -19.11 -18.95
C SER A 647 16.22 -18.26 -19.65
N ASP A 648 16.59 -17.60 -20.75
CA ASP A 648 15.70 -16.83 -21.62
C ASP A 648 14.89 -15.74 -20.89
N VAL A 649 15.57 -14.97 -20.05
CA VAL A 649 14.99 -13.86 -19.30
C VAL A 649 14.61 -12.71 -20.25
N ARG A 650 13.34 -12.30 -20.22
CA ARG A 650 12.81 -11.23 -21.08
C ARG A 650 11.84 -10.33 -20.33
N ALA A 651 11.88 -9.03 -20.61
CA ALA A 651 10.80 -8.13 -20.19
C ALA A 651 9.50 -8.56 -20.87
N PHE A 652 8.44 -8.70 -20.09
CA PHE A 652 7.10 -9.04 -20.57
C PHE A 652 6.28 -7.78 -20.81
N TYR A 653 6.30 -6.87 -19.83
CA TYR A 653 5.62 -5.58 -19.91
C TYR A 653 6.27 -4.56 -18.98
N GLY A 654 6.25 -3.30 -19.40
CA GLY A 654 6.33 -2.14 -18.52
C GLY A 654 7.73 -1.55 -18.34
N ASN A 655 8.78 -2.07 -18.96
CA ASN A 655 10.16 -1.66 -18.66
C ASN A 655 10.48 -0.18 -18.96
N ASN A 656 9.60 0.53 -19.67
CA ASN A 656 9.63 1.98 -19.91
C ASN A 656 8.32 2.68 -19.51
N THR A 657 7.55 2.10 -18.58
CA THR A 657 6.25 2.62 -18.13
C THR A 657 6.37 3.37 -16.81
N LEU A 658 5.74 4.56 -16.72
CA LEU A 658 5.76 5.39 -15.51
C LEU A 658 4.45 5.35 -14.71
N ASN A 659 3.35 4.92 -15.35
CA ASN A 659 2.03 4.77 -14.72
C ASN A 659 1.39 3.45 -15.23
N PRO A 660 1.00 2.51 -14.34
CA PRO A 660 1.16 2.53 -12.88
C PRO A 660 2.63 2.48 -12.44
N VAL A 661 2.90 2.84 -11.17
CA VAL A 661 4.24 2.78 -10.57
C VAL A 661 4.85 1.38 -10.64
N GLY A 662 4.04 0.35 -10.44
CA GLY A 662 4.44 -1.04 -10.64
C GLY A 662 3.26 -1.99 -10.76
N VAL A 663 3.57 -3.23 -11.17
CA VAL A 663 2.60 -4.30 -11.41
C VAL A 663 3.09 -5.58 -10.72
N TRP A 664 2.24 -6.18 -9.89
CA TRP A 664 2.51 -7.36 -9.06
C TRP A 664 1.42 -8.44 -9.22
N GLU A 665 1.66 -9.60 -8.63
CA GLU A 665 0.66 -10.69 -8.50
C GLU A 665 0.07 -11.14 -9.85
N ALA A 666 0.88 -11.11 -10.91
CA ALA A 666 0.47 -11.49 -12.27
C ALA A 666 0.06 -12.97 -12.35
N ARG A 667 -1.06 -13.26 -13.02
CA ARG A 667 -1.55 -14.62 -13.29
C ARG A 667 -2.04 -14.77 -14.73
N PRO A 668 -1.77 -15.92 -15.38
CA PRO A 668 -2.33 -16.22 -16.69
C PRO A 668 -3.84 -16.46 -16.60
N ILE A 669 -4.58 -16.07 -17.62
CA ILE A 669 -6.04 -16.18 -17.65
C ILE A 669 -6.47 -17.46 -18.38
N PRO A 670 -7.33 -18.32 -17.82
CA PRO A 670 -7.82 -19.51 -18.51
C PRO A 670 -8.41 -19.19 -19.89
N GLY A 671 -7.97 -19.93 -20.92
CA GLY A 671 -8.47 -19.74 -22.30
C GLY A 671 -8.00 -18.46 -22.99
N SER A 672 -7.04 -17.72 -22.42
CA SER A 672 -6.52 -16.46 -22.97
C SER A 672 -4.99 -16.40 -22.91
N ASN A 673 -4.40 -15.60 -23.79
CA ASN A 673 -2.98 -15.24 -23.78
C ASN A 673 -2.70 -13.97 -22.96
N ARG A 674 -3.73 -13.37 -22.37
CA ARG A 674 -3.63 -12.17 -21.52
C ARG A 674 -3.31 -12.56 -20.07
N VAL A 675 -2.84 -11.55 -19.33
CA VAL A 675 -2.47 -11.68 -17.91
C VAL A 675 -3.32 -10.75 -17.07
N MET A 676 -3.75 -11.22 -15.91
CA MET A 676 -4.38 -10.39 -14.88
C MET A 676 -3.37 -10.08 -13.78
N ALA A 677 -3.32 -8.84 -13.28
CA ALA A 677 -2.34 -8.42 -12.28
C ALA A 677 -2.87 -7.28 -11.38
N THR A 678 -2.13 -7.00 -10.31
CA THR A 678 -2.39 -5.88 -9.40
C THR A 678 -1.46 -4.71 -9.74
N ALA A 679 -2.01 -3.58 -10.16
CA ALA A 679 -1.30 -2.31 -10.27
C ALA A 679 -1.24 -1.65 -8.88
N ALA A 680 -0.05 -1.54 -8.29
CA ALA A 680 0.13 -1.15 -6.89
C ALA A 680 1.18 -0.04 -6.70
N ALA A 681 1.29 0.45 -5.46
CA ALA A 681 2.24 1.50 -5.08
C ALA A 681 3.63 0.92 -4.78
N HIS A 682 4.64 1.75 -4.92
CA HIS A 682 6.00 1.43 -4.47
C HIS A 682 6.12 1.56 -2.95
N HIS A 683 5.63 2.68 -2.39
CA HIS A 683 5.79 3.00 -0.96
C HIS A 683 4.63 2.50 -0.08
N ALA A 684 3.97 1.41 -0.47
CA ALA A 684 2.97 0.71 0.32
C ALA A 684 3.02 -0.80 0.05
N MET A 685 2.19 -1.60 0.73
CA MET A 685 2.01 -2.99 0.34
C MET A 685 1.48 -3.12 -1.10
N THR A 686 1.67 -4.28 -1.72
CA THR A 686 1.21 -4.60 -3.08
C THR A 686 -0.30 -4.78 -3.15
N ALA A 687 -1.05 -3.67 -3.04
CA ALA A 687 -2.48 -3.58 -3.30
C ALA A 687 -2.77 -2.33 -4.14
N GLY A 688 -3.89 -2.35 -4.86
CA GLY A 688 -4.30 -1.26 -5.75
C GLY A 688 -5.39 -1.70 -6.71
N SER A 689 -5.25 -1.43 -7.99
CA SER A 689 -6.26 -1.75 -9.00
C SER A 689 -5.96 -3.11 -9.66
N ILE A 690 -7.00 -3.88 -9.99
CA ILE A 690 -6.83 -5.07 -10.83
C ILE A 690 -6.88 -4.66 -12.31
N ILE A 691 -5.89 -5.12 -13.06
CA ILE A 691 -5.72 -4.84 -14.48
C ILE A 691 -5.68 -6.13 -15.30
N LEU A 692 -6.17 -6.03 -16.53
CA LEU A 692 -5.98 -6.98 -17.61
C LEU A 692 -4.91 -6.41 -18.55
N LEU A 693 -3.91 -7.23 -18.86
CA LEU A 693 -2.77 -6.85 -19.68
C LEU A 693 -2.77 -7.64 -21.00
N ASP A 694 -2.76 -6.91 -22.11
CA ASP A 694 -2.67 -7.45 -23.47
C ASP A 694 -1.42 -6.95 -24.19
N VAL A 695 -0.36 -7.76 -24.13
CA VAL A 695 0.93 -7.40 -24.75
C VAL A 695 0.92 -7.40 -26.28
N THR A 696 -0.19 -7.81 -26.92
CA THR A 696 -0.34 -7.69 -28.38
C THR A 696 -0.63 -6.25 -28.81
N GLN A 697 -1.09 -5.39 -27.90
CA GLN A 697 -1.33 -3.97 -28.14
C GLN A 697 -0.10 -3.10 -27.87
N GLY A 698 0.87 -3.64 -27.13
CA GLY A 698 2.06 -2.90 -26.71
C GLY A 698 2.70 -3.56 -25.50
N ILE A 699 3.96 -3.23 -25.22
CA ILE A 699 4.72 -3.81 -24.10
C ILE A 699 5.14 -2.75 -23.09
N ASP A 700 4.78 -1.50 -23.32
CA ASP A 700 5.09 -0.34 -22.49
C ASP A 700 3.90 0.65 -22.58
N GLY A 701 3.77 1.56 -21.62
CA GLY A 701 2.70 2.55 -21.55
C GLY A 701 1.35 1.99 -21.10
N LEU A 702 0.32 2.83 -21.16
CA LEU A 702 -1.04 2.48 -20.74
C LEU A 702 -1.84 1.70 -21.79
N GLU A 703 -1.44 1.73 -23.06
CA GLU A 703 -2.13 1.08 -24.19
C GLU A 703 -2.45 -0.42 -23.97
N PRO A 704 -1.53 -1.26 -23.45
CA PRO A 704 -1.84 -2.66 -23.18
C PRO A 704 -2.65 -2.90 -21.91
N ILE A 705 -2.97 -1.87 -21.11
CA ILE A 705 -3.71 -2.00 -19.86
C ILE A 705 -5.21 -1.74 -20.08
N THR A 706 -6.03 -2.71 -19.68
CA THR A 706 -7.44 -2.49 -19.35
C THR A 706 -7.61 -2.56 -17.83
N ARG A 707 -8.13 -1.49 -17.22
CA ARG A 707 -8.44 -1.48 -15.78
C ARG A 707 -9.76 -2.20 -15.53
N LEU A 708 -9.73 -3.33 -14.80
CA LEU A 708 -10.93 -4.11 -14.48
C LEU A 708 -11.68 -3.59 -13.26
N THR A 709 -10.98 -2.88 -12.37
CA THR A 709 -11.56 -2.21 -11.19
C THR A 709 -11.39 -0.69 -11.32
N PRO A 710 -12.14 -0.02 -12.22
CA PRO A 710 -12.00 1.41 -12.46
C PRO A 710 -12.37 2.29 -11.27
N ASP A 711 -13.06 1.73 -10.27
CA ASP A 711 -13.36 2.36 -9.00
C ASP A 711 -12.09 2.66 -8.16
N ALA A 712 -11.02 1.87 -8.34
CA ALA A 712 -9.72 2.11 -7.70
C ALA A 712 -8.74 2.75 -8.69
N LEU A 713 -8.27 3.96 -8.40
CA LEU A 713 -7.18 4.60 -9.14
C LEU A 713 -5.83 3.92 -8.85
N PHE A 714 -4.85 4.09 -9.75
CA PHE A 714 -3.51 3.57 -9.50
C PHE A 714 -2.86 4.30 -8.31
N PRO A 715 -2.55 3.59 -7.21
CA PRO A 715 -2.02 4.24 -6.02
C PRO A 715 -0.60 4.75 -6.27
N GLU A 716 -0.24 5.83 -5.58
CA GLU A 716 1.01 6.61 -5.70
C GLU A 716 1.16 7.44 -6.99
N SER A 717 0.79 6.91 -8.16
CA SER A 717 0.84 7.67 -9.42
C SER A 717 -0.41 8.53 -9.67
N GLU A 718 -1.61 7.98 -9.48
CA GLU A 718 -2.88 8.69 -9.74
C GLU A 718 -3.62 9.08 -8.46
N ALA A 719 -3.43 8.32 -7.38
CA ALA A 719 -4.07 8.56 -6.08
C ALA A 719 -3.06 8.57 -4.94
N ARG A 720 -3.37 9.37 -3.92
CA ARG A 720 -2.57 9.46 -2.70
C ARG A 720 -2.65 8.18 -1.88
N VAL A 721 -1.49 7.75 -1.38
CA VAL A 721 -1.37 6.73 -0.33
C VAL A 721 -1.47 7.45 1.03
N GLU A 722 -2.14 6.89 2.02
CA GLU A 722 -2.20 7.56 3.32
C GLU A 722 -0.78 7.69 3.90
N ARG A 723 -0.44 8.87 4.42
CA ARG A 723 0.91 9.21 4.92
C ARG A 723 2.03 9.22 3.88
N TRP A 724 1.73 9.05 2.59
CA TRP A 724 2.72 9.15 1.51
C TRP A 724 2.13 9.71 0.21
N TYR A 725 2.80 10.67 -0.42
CA TYR A 725 2.36 11.09 -1.76
C TYR A 725 3.53 11.55 -2.63
N ASN A 726 3.64 10.93 -3.81
CA ASN A 726 4.59 11.34 -4.83
C ASN A 726 4.03 11.05 -6.24
N ALA A 727 3.12 11.90 -6.72
CA ALA A 727 2.49 11.76 -8.04
C ALA A 727 3.46 12.06 -9.19
N THR A 728 4.42 11.16 -9.38
CA THR A 728 5.43 11.21 -10.43
C THR A 728 4.94 10.43 -11.65
N GLY A 729 5.07 11.01 -12.84
CA GLY A 729 4.68 10.36 -14.10
C GLY A 729 3.23 10.61 -14.55
N VAL A 730 2.44 11.38 -13.80
CA VAL A 730 1.07 11.77 -14.17
C VAL A 730 0.99 13.30 -14.31
N THR A 731 0.81 13.79 -15.54
CA THR A 731 0.73 15.24 -15.83
C THR A 731 -0.65 15.82 -15.55
N THR A 732 -1.69 15.00 -15.61
CA THR A 732 -3.08 15.38 -15.35
C THR A 732 -3.74 14.23 -14.59
N PRO A 733 -4.02 14.39 -13.28
CA PRO A 733 -4.68 13.34 -12.52
C PRO A 733 -6.03 12.97 -13.12
N PRO A 734 -6.41 11.69 -13.12
CA PRO A 734 -7.75 11.26 -13.54
C PRO A 734 -8.81 11.80 -12.58
N GLU A 735 -10.07 11.81 -13.04
CA GLU A 735 -11.19 12.10 -12.15
C GLU A 735 -11.29 11.03 -11.05
N VAL A 736 -11.49 11.45 -9.81
CA VAL A 736 -11.68 10.55 -8.68
C VAL A 736 -13.02 9.81 -8.83
N PRO A 737 -13.03 8.47 -8.90
CA PRO A 737 -14.26 7.67 -8.98
C PRO A 737 -15.16 7.90 -7.77
N VAL A 738 -16.47 7.71 -7.93
CA VAL A 738 -17.45 7.95 -6.85
C VAL A 738 -17.18 7.05 -5.64
N GLU A 739 -16.79 5.79 -5.84
CA GLU A 739 -16.39 4.87 -4.78
C GLU A 739 -15.20 5.39 -3.97
N GLN A 740 -14.23 6.03 -4.63
CA GLN A 740 -13.07 6.61 -3.96
C GLN A 740 -13.39 7.96 -3.28
N LYS A 741 -14.49 8.62 -3.65
CA LYS A 741 -15.01 9.78 -2.91
C LYS A 741 -15.81 9.35 -1.67
N ARG A 742 -16.50 8.18 -1.72
CA ARG A 742 -17.23 7.58 -0.58
C ARG A 742 -16.29 7.17 0.56
N TRP A 743 -15.14 6.60 0.22
CA TRP A 743 -14.19 6.06 1.19
C TRP A 743 -12.92 6.90 1.30
N PRO A 744 -12.27 6.99 2.47
CA PRO A 744 -10.95 7.62 2.58
C PRO A 744 -9.89 6.96 1.66
N GLY A 745 -10.17 5.74 1.20
CA GLY A 745 -9.52 5.04 0.10
C GLY A 745 -9.97 3.57 0.09
N HIS A 746 -9.84 2.87 -1.02
CA HIS A 746 -10.12 1.43 -1.12
C HIS A 746 -9.11 0.77 -2.07
N CYS A 747 -8.90 -0.54 -1.95
CA CYS A 747 -7.93 -1.24 -2.78
C CYS A 747 -8.25 -2.74 -2.94
N TYR A 748 -7.67 -3.32 -4.00
CA TYR A 748 -7.74 -4.74 -4.33
C TYR A 748 -6.37 -5.39 -4.25
N ARG A 749 -6.36 -6.71 -4.04
CA ARG A 749 -5.14 -7.51 -3.96
C ARG A 749 -5.42 -8.97 -4.33
N THR A 750 -4.38 -9.70 -4.73
CA THR A 750 -4.37 -11.15 -5.00
C THR A 750 -5.46 -11.63 -5.97
N PRO A 751 -5.49 -11.14 -7.21
CA PRO A 751 -6.46 -11.60 -8.20
C PRO A 751 -6.26 -13.08 -8.55
N TYR A 752 -7.36 -13.82 -8.68
CA TYR A 752 -7.42 -15.15 -9.27
C TYR A 752 -8.35 -15.13 -10.49
N PRO A 753 -7.82 -15.20 -11.73
CA PRO A 753 -8.65 -15.12 -12.92
C PRO A 753 -9.48 -16.38 -13.14
N LEU A 754 -10.78 -16.20 -13.39
CA LEU A 754 -11.69 -17.25 -13.85
C LEU A 754 -11.92 -17.15 -15.36
N SER A 755 -11.92 -15.92 -15.88
CA SER A 755 -11.89 -15.55 -17.30
C SER A 755 -11.33 -14.12 -17.42
N GLU A 756 -11.39 -13.51 -18.60
CA GLU A 756 -11.07 -12.08 -18.76
C GLU A 756 -12.09 -11.15 -18.10
N ASP A 757 -13.31 -11.64 -17.85
CA ASP A 757 -14.42 -10.83 -17.34
C ASP A 757 -14.73 -11.07 -15.86
N PHE A 758 -14.30 -12.22 -15.31
CA PHE A 758 -14.62 -12.69 -13.96
C PHE A 758 -13.37 -13.16 -13.22
N PHE A 759 -13.25 -12.78 -11.95
CA PHE A 759 -12.12 -13.14 -11.10
C PHE A 759 -12.48 -13.12 -9.61
N LEU A 760 -11.69 -13.82 -8.80
CA LEU A 760 -11.70 -13.65 -7.35
C LEU A 760 -10.65 -12.61 -6.96
N ALA A 761 -10.92 -11.80 -5.95
CA ALA A 761 -9.93 -10.87 -5.40
C ALA A 761 -10.16 -10.62 -3.92
N ALA A 762 -9.10 -10.21 -3.24
CA ALA A 762 -9.19 -9.61 -1.92
C ALA A 762 -9.50 -8.11 -2.07
N TYR A 763 -10.43 -7.58 -1.29
CA TYR A 763 -10.86 -6.17 -1.36
C TYR A 763 -11.05 -5.54 0.03
N SER A 764 -10.75 -4.24 0.11
CA SER A 764 -10.76 -3.43 1.32
C SER A 764 -11.44 -2.08 1.08
N TYR A 765 -12.27 -1.64 2.04
CA TYR A 765 -12.81 -0.27 2.13
C TYR A 765 -11.90 0.71 2.87
N GLU A 766 -10.73 0.24 3.33
CA GLU A 766 -9.73 1.04 4.02
C GLU A 766 -8.65 1.52 3.03
N PRO A 767 -8.10 2.73 3.23
CA PRO A 767 -7.01 3.25 2.42
C PRO A 767 -5.71 2.48 2.67
N LEU A 768 -4.85 2.45 1.65
CA LEU A 768 -3.49 1.97 1.81
C LEU A 768 -2.68 2.90 2.72
N ILE A 769 -2.00 2.32 3.69
CA ILE A 769 -1.04 3.02 4.53
C ILE A 769 0.34 2.94 3.89
N GLY A 770 1.00 4.08 3.74
CA GLY A 770 2.38 4.16 3.26
C GLY A 770 3.41 3.82 4.34
N GLU A 771 4.64 3.58 3.91
CA GLU A 771 5.75 3.34 4.84
C GLU A 771 5.94 4.50 5.85
N PRO A 772 6.46 4.23 7.06
CA PRO A 772 6.91 2.95 7.61
C PRO A 772 5.82 2.17 8.39
N PHE A 773 4.55 2.57 8.31
CA PHE A 773 3.50 2.09 9.20
C PHE A 773 2.85 0.79 8.72
N ALA A 774 2.24 0.02 9.63
CA ALA A 774 1.50 -1.18 9.30
C ALA A 774 0.07 -0.85 8.84
N ASN A 775 -0.50 -1.70 7.98
CA ASN A 775 -1.93 -1.65 7.65
C ASN A 775 -2.77 -2.39 8.70
N ARG A 776 -4.08 -2.14 8.68
CA ARG A 776 -5.04 -2.76 9.61
C ARG A 776 -5.06 -4.30 9.48
N PRO A 777 -5.14 -5.05 10.60
CA PRO A 777 -5.16 -6.52 10.57
C PRO A 777 -6.29 -7.13 9.74
N ASN A 778 -7.50 -6.57 9.79
CA ASN A 778 -8.75 -7.09 9.22
C ASN A 778 -9.18 -6.43 7.89
N MET A 779 -8.22 -5.83 7.18
CA MET A 779 -8.47 -4.96 6.03
C MET A 779 -9.20 -5.65 4.86
N PHE A 780 -8.83 -6.90 4.54
CA PHE A 780 -9.25 -7.58 3.31
C PHE A 780 -10.30 -8.68 3.53
N GLY A 781 -11.34 -8.70 2.69
CA GLY A 781 -12.26 -9.83 2.48
C GLY A 781 -12.16 -10.38 1.06
N LEU A 782 -12.67 -11.59 0.82
CA LEU A 782 -12.65 -12.27 -0.48
C LEU A 782 -13.96 -12.02 -1.25
N TYR A 783 -13.84 -11.67 -2.53
CA TYR A 783 -14.96 -11.31 -3.39
C TYR A 783 -14.89 -12.04 -4.73
N LEU A 784 -16.07 -12.34 -5.28
CA LEU A 784 -16.25 -12.57 -6.72
C LEU A 784 -16.46 -11.21 -7.37
N VAL A 785 -15.64 -10.88 -8.37
CA VAL A 785 -15.65 -9.59 -9.06
C VAL A 785 -15.83 -9.81 -10.56
N ASP A 786 -16.58 -8.92 -11.18
CA ASP A 786 -16.66 -8.84 -12.64
C ASP A 786 -16.21 -7.48 -13.18
N ARG A 787 -15.91 -7.46 -14.47
CA ARG A 787 -15.48 -6.24 -15.20
C ARG A 787 -16.56 -5.16 -15.30
N PHE A 788 -17.81 -5.47 -14.96
CA PHE A 788 -18.95 -4.56 -15.07
C PHE A 788 -19.13 -3.72 -13.79
N GLY A 789 -18.32 -3.99 -12.77
CA GLY A 789 -18.30 -3.29 -11.49
C GLY A 789 -19.13 -3.97 -10.41
N ASN A 790 -19.57 -5.22 -10.60
CA ASN A 790 -20.22 -5.99 -9.54
C ASN A 790 -19.16 -6.67 -8.66
N LYS A 791 -19.44 -6.69 -7.35
CA LYS A 791 -18.62 -7.35 -6.33
C LYS A 791 -19.51 -8.07 -5.34
N GLU A 792 -19.36 -9.37 -5.25
CA GLU A 792 -20.09 -10.20 -4.29
C GLU A 792 -19.14 -10.71 -3.21
N LEU A 793 -19.44 -10.35 -1.95
CA LEU A 793 -18.71 -10.84 -0.80
C LEU A 793 -18.89 -12.37 -0.69
N LEU A 794 -17.76 -13.09 -0.66
CA LEU A 794 -17.70 -14.53 -0.43
C LEU A 794 -17.31 -14.86 1.01
N TYR A 795 -16.37 -14.11 1.56
CA TYR A 795 -15.84 -14.34 2.91
C TYR A 795 -15.19 -13.09 3.49
N ARG A 796 -15.44 -12.78 4.76
CA ARG A 796 -14.66 -11.80 5.52
C ARG A 796 -14.62 -12.22 6.99
N ASP A 797 -13.42 -12.16 7.56
CA ASP A 797 -13.20 -12.32 8.99
C ASP A 797 -13.10 -10.93 9.62
N ALA A 798 -13.78 -10.74 10.77
CA ALA A 798 -13.85 -9.43 11.42
C ALA A 798 -12.56 -9.03 12.16
N ALA A 799 -11.65 -9.98 12.42
CA ALA A 799 -10.41 -9.76 13.15
C ALA A 799 -9.14 -9.82 12.26
N VAL A 800 -9.16 -10.59 11.16
CA VAL A 800 -7.98 -10.81 10.31
C VAL A 800 -8.30 -10.80 8.81
N GLY A 801 -7.43 -10.20 8.00
CA GLY A 801 -7.59 -10.07 6.56
C GLY A 801 -7.39 -11.40 5.83
N SER A 802 -8.16 -11.63 4.76
CA SER A 802 -8.13 -12.85 3.94
C SER A 802 -7.57 -12.57 2.54
N LEU A 803 -6.61 -13.37 2.09
CA LEU A 803 -5.78 -13.15 0.90
C LEU A 803 -5.51 -14.46 0.13
N TRP A 804 -5.03 -14.32 -1.12
CA TRP A 804 -4.62 -15.42 -2.01
C TRP A 804 -5.68 -16.52 -2.19
N PRO A 805 -6.93 -16.19 -2.59
CA PRO A 805 -7.95 -17.20 -2.88
C PRO A 805 -7.50 -18.12 -4.01
N MET A 806 -7.57 -19.44 -3.81
CA MET A 806 -7.32 -20.44 -4.85
C MET A 806 -8.33 -21.59 -4.79
N PRO A 807 -8.98 -21.93 -5.92
CA PRO A 807 -9.80 -23.13 -6.02
C PRO A 807 -9.01 -24.39 -5.64
N LEU A 808 -9.53 -25.15 -4.69
CA LEU A 808 -8.95 -26.41 -4.20
C LEU A 808 -9.47 -27.58 -5.04
N ARG A 809 -9.09 -27.59 -6.33
CA ARG A 809 -9.52 -28.59 -7.31
C ARG A 809 -8.43 -28.85 -8.37
N PRO A 810 -8.54 -29.94 -9.15
CA PRO A 810 -7.63 -30.17 -10.26
C PRO A 810 -7.63 -29.01 -11.27
N ARG A 811 -6.45 -28.69 -11.80
CA ARG A 811 -6.24 -27.66 -12.82
C ARG A 811 -5.36 -28.17 -13.96
N HIS A 812 -5.48 -27.55 -15.12
CA HIS A 812 -4.67 -27.90 -16.29
C HIS A 812 -3.17 -27.75 -15.99
N ILE A 813 -2.38 -28.77 -16.36
CA ILE A 813 -0.92 -28.76 -16.24
C ILE A 813 -0.32 -28.14 -17.52
N PRO A 814 0.35 -26.97 -17.46
CA PRO A 814 1.07 -26.42 -18.60
C PRO A 814 2.17 -27.36 -19.09
N PRO A 815 2.69 -27.21 -20.33
CA PRO A 815 3.82 -27.99 -20.80
C PRO A 815 5.05 -27.84 -19.89
N ALA A 816 5.69 -28.96 -19.55
CA ALA A 816 6.99 -28.95 -18.92
C ALA A 816 8.06 -28.59 -19.97
N LEU A 817 8.63 -27.40 -19.90
CA LEU A 817 9.69 -26.98 -20.81
C LEU A 817 10.98 -27.77 -20.52
N PRO A 818 11.55 -28.50 -21.49
CA PRO A 818 12.86 -29.14 -21.29
C PRO A 818 13.93 -28.05 -21.14
N SER A 819 14.92 -28.28 -20.29
CA SER A 819 16.07 -27.38 -20.20
C SER A 819 16.86 -27.44 -21.51
N MET A 820 17.32 -26.28 -21.97
CA MET A 820 18.20 -26.14 -23.13
C MET A 820 19.66 -26.00 -22.71
N LEU A 821 19.94 -26.04 -21.41
CA LEU A 821 21.28 -25.94 -20.84
C LEU A 821 22.00 -27.29 -20.98
N ALA A 822 23.31 -27.25 -21.21
CA ALA A 822 24.13 -28.46 -21.24
C ALA A 822 24.53 -28.90 -19.82
N ASP A 823 24.40 -30.20 -19.50
CA ASP A 823 24.68 -30.75 -18.16
C ASP A 823 26.14 -30.57 -17.65
N ASN A 824 27.07 -30.19 -18.53
CA ASN A 824 28.51 -30.03 -18.25
C ASN A 824 29.09 -28.74 -18.87
N SER A 825 28.38 -27.61 -18.73
CA SER A 825 28.85 -26.34 -19.28
C SER A 825 29.96 -25.70 -18.46
N SER A 826 30.93 -25.09 -19.16
CA SER A 826 31.85 -24.10 -18.61
C SER A 826 31.07 -22.99 -17.90
N GLY A 827 31.66 -22.29 -16.92
CA GLY A 827 31.05 -21.14 -16.23
C GLY A 827 30.82 -19.90 -17.13
N THR A 828 30.54 -20.12 -18.41
CA THR A 828 30.35 -19.16 -19.49
C THR A 828 29.10 -19.52 -20.30
N GLY A 829 28.63 -18.58 -21.11
CA GLY A 829 27.67 -18.81 -22.18
C GLY A 829 27.95 -17.83 -23.33
N THR A 830 27.07 -17.78 -24.34
CA THR A 830 27.31 -16.94 -25.54
C THR A 830 26.15 -16.00 -25.84
N PHE A 831 26.48 -14.79 -26.29
CA PHE A 831 25.54 -13.80 -26.80
C PHE A 831 25.70 -13.60 -28.30
N LEU A 832 24.56 -13.50 -29.01
CA LEU A 832 24.47 -13.06 -30.40
C LEU A 832 23.58 -11.82 -30.50
N LEU A 833 24.15 -10.71 -30.97
CA LEU A 833 23.41 -9.52 -31.41
C LEU A 833 23.36 -9.53 -32.95
N GLN A 834 22.15 -9.51 -33.53
CA GLN A 834 22.01 -9.57 -34.99
C GLN A 834 22.36 -8.24 -35.66
N ASP A 835 21.85 -7.11 -35.13
CA ASP A 835 22.11 -5.78 -35.67
C ASP A 835 22.01 -4.70 -34.58
N VAL A 836 23.13 -4.12 -34.17
CA VAL A 836 23.17 -3.02 -33.19
C VAL A 836 22.35 -1.79 -33.62
N TYR A 837 22.12 -1.59 -34.92
CA TYR A 837 21.37 -0.46 -35.47
C TYR A 837 19.87 -0.67 -35.50
N ALA A 838 19.39 -1.90 -35.24
CA ALA A 838 17.99 -2.14 -34.92
C ALA A 838 17.72 -1.66 -33.49
N SER A 839 17.77 -0.35 -33.26
CA SER A 839 17.84 0.23 -31.93
C SER A 839 16.68 1.16 -31.58
N TRP A 840 16.37 1.25 -30.28
CA TRP A 840 15.50 2.30 -29.74
C TRP A 840 16.18 3.01 -28.55
N PRO A 841 16.39 4.34 -28.61
CA PRO A 841 16.20 5.21 -29.79
C PRO A 841 17.15 4.83 -30.94
N ALA A 842 16.89 5.37 -32.14
CA ALA A 842 17.78 5.19 -33.29
C ALA A 842 19.17 5.77 -32.98
N LEU A 843 20.22 4.97 -33.22
CA LEU A 843 21.61 5.33 -32.87
C LEU A 843 22.23 6.33 -33.85
N SER A 844 22.06 6.12 -35.15
CA SER A 844 22.63 6.94 -36.21
C SER A 844 21.98 6.61 -37.56
N ASP A 845 21.99 7.57 -38.49
CA ASP A 845 21.66 7.33 -39.89
C ASP A 845 22.78 6.52 -40.62
N SER A 846 24.00 6.48 -40.06
CA SER A 846 25.14 5.73 -40.60
C SER A 846 25.32 4.40 -39.86
N ARG A 847 25.46 3.31 -40.63
CA ARG A 847 25.65 1.94 -40.11
C ARG A 847 27.10 1.56 -39.79
N ASP A 848 28.04 2.50 -39.84
CA ASP A 848 29.47 2.23 -39.59
C ASP A 848 30.05 3.02 -38.41
N VAL A 849 29.18 3.47 -37.50
CA VAL A 849 29.58 4.25 -36.32
C VAL A 849 29.99 3.37 -35.13
N VAL A 850 29.35 2.21 -34.93
CA VAL A 850 29.58 1.31 -33.79
C VAL A 850 30.70 0.34 -34.16
N LYS A 851 31.77 0.29 -33.36
CA LYS A 851 32.94 -0.55 -33.62
C LYS A 851 33.11 -1.70 -32.62
N ALA A 852 32.56 -1.54 -31.42
CA ALA A 852 32.67 -2.54 -30.37
C ALA A 852 31.50 -2.45 -29.38
N LEU A 853 31.29 -3.53 -28.63
CA LEU A 853 30.48 -3.52 -27.42
C LEU A 853 31.40 -3.55 -26.19
N ARG A 854 31.17 -2.67 -25.22
CA ARG A 854 31.76 -2.80 -23.88
C ARG A 854 30.88 -3.71 -23.04
N ILE A 855 31.50 -4.69 -22.40
CA ILE A 855 30.82 -5.60 -21.47
C ILE A 855 31.08 -5.10 -20.05
N VAL A 856 30.01 -4.74 -19.35
CA VAL A 856 30.06 -4.20 -17.99
C VAL A 856 29.36 -5.18 -17.07
N GLN A 857 30.00 -5.53 -15.96
CA GLN A 857 29.32 -6.23 -14.87
C GLN A 857 28.70 -5.20 -13.92
N VAL A 858 27.41 -5.37 -13.60
CA VAL A 858 26.73 -4.63 -12.54
C VAL A 858 26.90 -5.42 -11.24
N LEU A 859 27.39 -4.78 -10.20
CA LEU A 859 27.77 -5.45 -8.95
C LEU A 859 26.62 -5.44 -7.94
N PRO A 860 26.23 -6.61 -7.38
CA PRO A 860 25.35 -6.67 -6.23
C PRO A 860 25.94 -5.90 -5.04
N LYS A 861 25.10 -5.15 -4.34
CA LYS A 861 25.55 -4.40 -3.14
C LYS A 861 25.73 -5.34 -1.95
N THR A 862 26.87 -5.26 -1.27
CA THR A 862 27.23 -6.13 -0.12
C THR A 862 26.91 -5.51 1.24
N THR A 863 26.48 -4.25 1.30
CA THR A 863 26.21 -3.51 2.54
C THR A 863 24.75 -3.04 2.65
N PRO A 864 24.19 -2.86 3.86
CA PRO A 864 22.73 -2.72 4.04
C PRO A 864 22.14 -1.35 3.74
N HIS A 865 22.90 -0.25 3.83
CA HIS A 865 22.34 1.11 3.73
C HIS A 865 22.71 1.79 2.42
N ALA A 866 21.77 2.53 1.83
CA ALA A 866 22.03 3.37 0.67
C ALA A 866 23.19 4.34 0.94
N ASN A 867 24.12 4.44 -0.01
CA ASN A 867 25.30 5.32 0.07
C ASN A 867 26.20 5.11 1.31
N THR A 868 26.07 4.00 2.04
CA THR A 868 26.98 3.66 3.13
C THR A 868 27.61 2.29 2.85
N PRO A 869 28.79 2.25 2.23
CA PRO A 869 29.53 3.39 1.67
C PRO A 869 29.03 3.83 0.28
N ARG A 870 29.49 5.00 -0.17
CA ARG A 870 29.30 5.48 -1.56
C ARG A 870 30.30 4.82 -2.49
N VAL A 871 29.89 4.54 -3.73
CA VAL A 871 30.80 4.05 -4.80
C VAL A 871 31.18 5.14 -5.80
N GLY A 872 30.43 6.24 -5.82
CA GLY A 872 30.65 7.44 -6.63
C GLY A 872 29.73 8.57 -6.17
N LEU A 873 29.80 9.72 -6.83
CA LEU A 873 29.00 10.90 -6.46
C LEU A 873 27.49 10.69 -6.65
N ALA A 874 27.11 9.87 -7.64
CA ALA A 874 25.73 9.55 -7.95
C ALA A 874 25.01 8.88 -6.77
N ASN A 875 23.85 9.41 -6.41
CA ASN A 875 23.00 8.88 -5.35
C ASN A 875 22.53 7.45 -5.68
N ALA A 876 22.75 6.50 -4.75
CA ALA A 876 22.39 5.09 -4.88
C ALA A 876 22.92 4.42 -6.17
N SER A 877 24.12 4.83 -6.61
CA SER A 877 24.74 4.30 -7.83
C SER A 877 24.91 2.79 -7.76
N PRO A 878 24.62 2.05 -8.84
CA PRO A 878 25.07 0.67 -8.97
C PRO A 878 26.60 0.63 -8.97
N GLY A 879 27.18 -0.39 -8.34
CA GLY A 879 28.60 -0.71 -8.50
C GLY A 879 28.80 -1.33 -9.88
N LYS A 880 29.94 -1.04 -10.53
CA LYS A 880 30.25 -1.58 -11.85
C LYS A 880 31.71 -1.93 -11.98
N GLN A 881 32.01 -2.83 -12.90
CA GLN A 881 33.35 -3.04 -13.44
C GLN A 881 33.29 -3.39 -14.92
N VAL A 882 34.32 -3.03 -15.67
CA VAL A 882 34.37 -3.25 -17.11
C VAL A 882 35.16 -4.50 -17.38
N LEU A 883 34.50 -5.53 -17.91
CA LEU A 883 35.16 -6.79 -18.25
C LEU A 883 36.07 -6.62 -19.48
N GLY A 884 35.67 -5.75 -20.40
CA GLY A 884 36.41 -5.47 -21.62
C GLY A 884 35.51 -5.17 -22.79
N THR A 885 36.01 -5.39 -24.00
CA THR A 885 35.28 -5.14 -25.25
C THR A 885 35.27 -6.35 -26.18
N VAL A 886 34.27 -6.39 -27.07
CA VAL A 886 34.14 -7.36 -28.15
C VAL A 886 33.83 -6.63 -29.46
N PRO A 887 34.30 -7.13 -30.62
CA PRO A 887 34.11 -6.45 -31.89
C PRO A 887 32.65 -6.50 -32.36
N VAL A 888 32.22 -5.42 -33.02
CA VAL A 888 30.98 -5.36 -33.81
C VAL A 888 31.38 -5.38 -35.28
N GLU A 889 30.78 -6.29 -36.04
CA GLU A 889 31.03 -6.45 -37.48
C GLU A 889 30.42 -5.30 -38.28
N ALA A 890 30.85 -5.12 -39.54
CA ALA A 890 30.39 -4.03 -40.40
C ALA A 890 28.88 -4.07 -40.73
N ASP A 891 28.22 -5.22 -40.55
CA ASP A 891 26.77 -5.34 -40.69
C ASP A 891 26.01 -4.95 -39.42
N GLY A 892 26.71 -4.64 -38.32
CA GLY A 892 26.16 -4.31 -37.01
C GLY A 892 26.06 -5.51 -36.06
N SER A 893 26.46 -6.71 -36.48
CA SER A 893 26.33 -7.93 -35.67
C SER A 893 27.49 -8.13 -34.68
N ALA A 894 27.24 -8.83 -33.57
CA ALA A 894 28.27 -9.23 -32.62
C ALA A 894 27.99 -10.62 -32.05
N TYR A 895 29.03 -11.45 -31.92
CA TYR A 895 28.94 -12.81 -31.38
C TYR A 895 30.13 -13.07 -30.45
N PHE A 896 29.85 -13.35 -29.18
CA PHE A 896 30.87 -13.41 -28.12
C PHE A 896 30.51 -14.33 -26.96
N GLU A 897 31.55 -14.81 -26.27
CA GLU A 897 31.45 -15.56 -25.03
C GLU A 897 31.49 -14.59 -23.83
N ALA A 898 30.67 -14.85 -22.82
CA ALA A 898 30.62 -14.06 -21.58
C ALA A 898 30.51 -14.97 -20.35
N PRO A 899 30.95 -14.49 -19.15
CA PRO A 899 30.77 -15.25 -17.92
C PRO A 899 29.29 -15.45 -17.59
N ALA A 900 28.95 -16.65 -17.12
CA ALA A 900 27.63 -16.97 -16.61
C ALA A 900 27.53 -16.71 -15.10
N GLY A 901 26.32 -16.58 -14.57
CA GLY A 901 26.09 -16.39 -13.14
C GLY A 901 26.27 -14.96 -12.61
N ILE A 902 26.61 -14.00 -13.47
CA ILE A 902 26.81 -12.59 -13.08
C ILE A 902 25.91 -11.62 -13.87
N PRO A 903 25.53 -10.47 -13.29
CA PRO A 903 24.72 -9.47 -13.97
C PRO A 903 25.57 -8.63 -14.94
N LEU A 904 25.19 -8.60 -16.21
CA LEU A 904 25.89 -7.94 -17.30
C LEU A 904 25.03 -6.83 -17.94
N SER A 905 25.68 -5.76 -18.38
CA SER A 905 25.11 -4.73 -19.24
C SER A 905 26.07 -4.37 -20.36
N PHE A 906 25.56 -3.76 -21.42
CA PHE A 906 26.30 -3.48 -22.65
C PHE A 906 26.32 -2.00 -22.99
N GLN A 907 27.41 -1.54 -23.60
CA GLN A 907 27.51 -0.21 -24.20
C GLN A 907 27.95 -0.32 -25.66
N ALA A 908 27.24 0.34 -26.57
CA ALA A 908 27.65 0.46 -27.97
C ALA A 908 28.70 1.57 -28.11
N LEU A 909 29.89 1.25 -28.63
CA LEU A 909 31.03 2.16 -28.67
C LEU A 909 31.34 2.66 -30.07
N ASP A 910 31.72 3.93 -30.18
CA ASP A 910 32.26 4.50 -31.42
C ASP A 910 33.73 4.12 -31.69
N GLU A 911 34.32 4.66 -32.77
CA GLU A 911 35.72 4.43 -33.16
C GLU A 911 36.76 4.88 -32.11
N ARG A 912 36.38 5.74 -31.16
CA ARG A 912 37.24 6.21 -30.05
C ARG A 912 36.98 5.44 -28.76
N GLY A 913 36.04 4.48 -28.77
CA GLY A 913 35.65 3.72 -27.60
C GLY A 913 34.64 4.45 -26.69
N MET A 914 34.03 5.55 -27.14
CA MET A 914 33.04 6.28 -26.33
C MET A 914 31.65 5.67 -26.48
N ALA A 915 30.94 5.51 -25.36
CA ALA A 915 29.59 4.97 -25.35
C ALA A 915 28.59 5.90 -26.04
N ILE A 916 27.99 5.42 -27.13
CA ILE A 916 26.89 6.07 -27.85
C ILE A 916 25.57 5.81 -27.11
N GLN A 917 25.38 4.56 -26.67
CA GLN A 917 24.21 4.11 -25.93
C GLN A 917 24.63 3.09 -24.88
N THR A 918 24.01 3.19 -23.71
CA THR A 918 24.18 2.25 -22.59
C THR A 918 22.86 1.54 -22.34
N MET A 919 22.93 0.22 -22.18
CA MET A 919 21.84 -0.60 -21.66
C MET A 919 21.54 -0.17 -20.22
N ARG A 920 20.42 0.51 -20.01
CA ARG A 920 19.95 0.91 -18.67
C ARG A 920 19.17 -0.21 -17.99
N SER A 921 19.74 -1.41 -17.98
CA SER A 921 19.12 -2.63 -17.47
C SER A 921 20.26 -3.62 -17.26
N LEU A 922 19.94 -4.86 -16.93
CA LEU A 922 20.92 -5.93 -16.93
C LEU A 922 20.34 -7.21 -17.55
N THR A 923 21.24 -8.08 -18.00
CA THR A 923 20.98 -9.46 -18.39
C THR A 923 21.98 -10.38 -17.69
N TYR A 924 21.78 -11.68 -17.77
CA TYR A 924 22.72 -12.68 -17.26
C TYR A 924 22.52 -13.98 -18.02
N LEU A 925 23.50 -14.88 -17.93
CA LEU A 925 23.46 -16.21 -18.53
C LEU A 925 23.46 -17.27 -17.44
N GLN A 926 22.70 -18.33 -17.65
CA GLN A 926 22.98 -19.63 -17.05
C GLN A 926 24.24 -20.23 -17.68
N PRO A 927 25.00 -21.07 -16.96
CA PRO A 927 26.10 -21.83 -17.55
C PRO A 927 25.65 -22.58 -18.81
N GLY A 928 26.38 -22.41 -19.91
CA GLY A 928 26.11 -23.02 -21.20
C GLY A 928 24.95 -22.41 -22.00
N GLU A 929 24.33 -21.34 -21.51
CA GLU A 929 23.23 -20.67 -22.21
C GLU A 929 23.71 -19.98 -23.49
N GLN A 930 22.89 -20.08 -24.53
CA GLN A 930 23.06 -19.32 -25.77
C GLN A 930 21.88 -18.39 -25.92
N THR A 931 22.14 -17.08 -25.93
CA THR A 931 21.12 -16.03 -25.99
C THR A 931 21.34 -15.16 -27.21
N SER A 932 20.24 -14.74 -27.85
CA SER A 932 20.29 -13.83 -28.99
C SER A 932 19.27 -12.69 -28.89
N CYS A 933 19.64 -11.50 -29.35
CA CYS A 933 18.72 -10.37 -29.57
C CYS A 933 18.79 -9.90 -31.03
N VAL A 934 17.69 -9.30 -31.52
CA VAL A 934 17.64 -8.74 -32.87
C VAL A 934 18.44 -7.46 -32.91
N GLY A 935 18.32 -6.62 -31.87
CA GLY A 935 18.96 -5.32 -31.85
C GLY A 935 19.25 -4.75 -30.46
N CYS A 936 19.50 -3.45 -30.40
CA CYS A 936 19.82 -2.73 -29.17
C CYS A 936 18.58 -1.99 -28.66
N HIS A 937 17.80 -2.62 -27.79
CA HIS A 937 16.49 -2.13 -27.35
C HIS A 937 15.45 -2.06 -28.50
N GLU A 938 15.53 -2.95 -29.49
CA GLU A 938 14.52 -3.08 -30.53
C GLU A 938 13.11 -3.26 -29.97
N HIS A 939 12.10 -2.95 -30.78
CA HIS A 939 10.72 -3.29 -30.40
C HIS A 939 10.60 -4.81 -30.25
N ARG A 940 10.11 -5.31 -29.11
CA ARG A 940 10.21 -6.75 -28.77
C ARG A 940 9.29 -7.66 -29.58
N THR A 941 8.38 -7.09 -30.37
CA THR A 941 7.59 -7.82 -31.38
C THR A 941 8.31 -7.96 -32.72
N THR A 942 9.52 -7.43 -32.85
CA THR A 942 10.34 -7.54 -34.06
C THR A 942 10.81 -8.97 -34.22
N ALA A 943 10.38 -9.63 -35.30
CA ALA A 943 10.90 -10.92 -35.67
C ALA A 943 12.33 -10.78 -36.26
N PRO A 944 13.23 -11.76 -36.02
CA PRO A 944 14.54 -11.76 -36.66
C PRO A 944 14.40 -11.87 -38.18
N ALA A 945 15.31 -11.23 -38.92
CA ALA A 945 15.28 -11.25 -40.39
C ALA A 945 15.64 -12.64 -40.92
N VAL A 946 14.79 -13.20 -41.78
CA VAL A 946 14.88 -14.62 -42.24
C VAL A 946 16.07 -14.89 -43.19
N ASN A 947 16.64 -13.86 -43.84
CA ASN A 947 17.61 -14.00 -44.94
C ASN A 947 18.93 -13.22 -44.77
N ALA A 948 19.24 -12.71 -43.59
CA ALA A 948 20.53 -12.05 -43.32
C ALA A 948 21.31 -12.91 -42.30
N ALA A 949 22.24 -13.74 -42.78
CA ALA A 949 23.20 -14.36 -41.87
C ALA A 949 24.13 -13.27 -41.36
N SER A 950 24.05 -12.96 -40.07
CA SER A 950 24.96 -12.03 -39.40
C SER A 950 26.42 -12.43 -39.64
N LEU A 951 27.27 -11.48 -40.01
CA LEU A 951 28.69 -11.73 -40.24
C LEU A 951 29.36 -12.37 -39.01
N ALA A 952 28.92 -11.99 -37.80
CA ALA A 952 29.50 -12.47 -36.57
C ALA A 952 29.33 -13.99 -36.35
N VAL A 953 28.30 -14.62 -36.91
CA VAL A 953 28.09 -16.09 -36.77
C VAL A 953 28.94 -16.92 -37.72
N LEU A 954 29.66 -16.29 -38.66
CA LEU A 954 30.56 -16.98 -39.59
C LEU A 954 31.92 -17.33 -38.95
N ARG A 955 32.12 -16.96 -37.68
CA ARG A 955 33.30 -17.26 -36.87
C ARG A 955 32.89 -17.74 -35.49
N GLU A 956 33.86 -18.31 -34.76
CA GLU A 956 33.72 -18.63 -33.35
C GLU A 956 33.39 -17.38 -32.51
N PRO A 957 32.72 -17.53 -31.35
CA PRO A 957 32.41 -16.41 -30.48
C PRO A 957 33.70 -15.71 -30.02
N SER A 958 33.71 -14.38 -30.08
CA SER A 958 34.85 -13.59 -29.60
C SER A 958 35.02 -13.76 -28.09
N SER A 959 36.25 -13.92 -27.64
CA SER A 959 36.62 -13.70 -26.24
C SER A 959 36.64 -12.21 -25.92
N ILE A 960 36.31 -11.86 -24.68
CA ILE A 960 36.36 -10.47 -24.20
C ILE A 960 37.82 -10.00 -24.17
N MET A 961 38.13 -8.92 -24.90
CA MET A 961 39.42 -8.23 -24.80
C MET A 961 39.44 -7.38 -23.53
N PRO A 962 40.32 -7.65 -22.55
CA PRO A 962 40.30 -6.95 -21.26
C PRO A 962 40.41 -5.43 -21.41
N GLY A 963 39.67 -4.71 -20.57
CA GLY A 963 39.76 -3.25 -20.47
C GLY A 963 41.07 -2.77 -19.82
N PRO A 964 41.27 -1.45 -19.73
CA PRO A 964 42.47 -0.88 -19.12
C PRO A 964 42.60 -1.26 -17.65
N ASP A 965 43.83 -1.26 -17.15
CA ASP A 965 44.11 -1.55 -15.74
C ASP A 965 43.37 -0.58 -14.80
N GLY A 966 42.79 -1.11 -13.73
CA GLY A 966 41.89 -0.38 -12.82
C GLY A 966 40.42 -0.32 -13.27
N SER A 967 40.04 -0.98 -14.37
CA SER A 967 38.64 -1.11 -14.78
C SER A 967 37.95 -2.39 -14.25
N LYS A 968 38.73 -3.41 -13.85
CA LYS A 968 38.30 -4.64 -13.16
C LYS A 968 39.35 -5.12 -12.14
N PRO A 969 39.08 -5.06 -10.83
CA PRO A 969 38.00 -4.31 -10.19
C PRO A 969 38.12 -2.82 -10.49
N PHE A 970 36.99 -2.12 -10.59
CA PHE A 970 36.97 -0.69 -10.91
C PHE A 970 37.64 0.13 -9.79
N SER A 971 38.52 1.07 -10.13
CA SER A 971 39.22 1.93 -9.18
C SER A 971 39.74 3.20 -9.85
N PHE A 972 39.17 4.37 -9.51
CA PHE A 972 39.63 5.64 -10.07
C PHE A 972 41.12 5.94 -9.77
N PRO A 973 41.65 5.67 -8.56
CA PRO A 973 43.08 5.87 -8.27
C PRO A 973 44.04 5.00 -9.09
N ILE A 974 43.59 3.86 -9.63
CA ILE A 974 44.41 2.99 -10.51
C ILE A 974 44.15 3.32 -11.99
N LEU A 975 42.90 3.61 -12.33
CA LEU A 975 42.45 3.83 -13.70
C LEU A 975 42.85 5.22 -14.23
N VAL A 976 42.57 6.28 -13.46
CA VAL A 976 42.64 7.67 -13.93
C VAL A 976 43.78 8.47 -13.28
N GLN A 977 44.01 8.34 -11.97
CA GLN A 977 45.00 9.16 -11.27
C GLN A 977 46.42 9.11 -11.88
N PRO A 978 46.95 7.95 -12.34
CA PRO A 978 48.30 7.89 -12.91
C PRO A 978 48.48 8.76 -14.15
N LEU A 979 47.42 8.91 -14.95
CA LEU A 979 47.38 9.81 -16.10
C LEU A 979 47.42 11.29 -15.65
N LEU A 980 46.65 11.63 -14.62
CA LEU A 980 46.63 12.99 -14.07
C LEU A 980 47.97 13.36 -13.45
N ASP A 981 48.61 12.44 -12.72
CA ASP A 981 49.93 12.64 -12.12
C ASP A 981 51.01 12.91 -13.17
N LYS A 982 50.92 12.21 -14.30
CA LYS A 982 51.86 12.35 -15.42
C LYS A 982 51.71 13.66 -16.17
N HIS A 983 50.48 14.11 -16.41
CA HIS A 983 50.21 15.19 -17.37
C HIS A 983 49.59 16.46 -16.78
N CYS A 984 48.89 16.39 -15.65
CA CYS A 984 48.03 17.48 -15.17
C CYS A 984 48.48 18.07 -13.83
N VAL A 985 48.98 17.25 -12.91
CA VAL A 985 49.29 17.66 -11.52
C VAL A 985 50.38 18.73 -11.44
N ALA A 986 51.31 18.80 -12.41
CA ALA A 986 52.36 19.81 -12.42
C ALA A 986 51.82 21.27 -12.49
N CYS A 987 50.66 21.47 -13.11
CA CYS A 987 49.98 22.77 -13.24
C CYS A 987 48.71 22.88 -12.37
N HIS A 988 48.16 21.74 -11.94
CA HIS A 988 46.94 21.64 -11.13
C HIS A 988 47.20 20.97 -9.77
N GLY A 989 48.30 21.31 -9.09
CA GLY A 989 48.69 20.70 -7.82
C GLY A 989 49.49 21.62 -6.92
N GLY A 990 49.35 21.43 -5.60
CA GLY A 990 50.10 22.19 -4.59
C GLY A 990 49.84 23.69 -4.67
N GLU A 991 50.90 24.51 -4.66
CA GLU A 991 50.80 25.98 -4.77
C GLU A 991 50.39 26.48 -6.17
N LYS A 992 50.51 25.62 -7.20
CA LYS A 992 50.08 25.88 -8.57
C LYS A 992 48.75 25.19 -8.79
N THR A 993 47.69 25.76 -8.26
CA THR A 993 46.31 25.28 -8.47
C THR A 993 45.66 26.11 -9.58
N GLU A 994 46.16 26.00 -10.81
CA GLU A 994 45.64 26.81 -11.92
C GLU A 994 44.13 26.58 -12.11
N GLY A 995 43.41 27.67 -12.41
CA GLY A 995 41.95 27.65 -12.47
C GLY A 995 41.23 27.32 -11.16
N LYS A 996 41.96 27.23 -10.03
CA LYS A 996 41.47 26.72 -8.73
C LYS A 996 41.01 25.25 -8.80
N ILE A 997 41.61 24.47 -9.70
CA ILE A 997 41.36 23.04 -9.87
C ILE A 997 42.57 22.27 -9.33
N ASP A 998 42.35 21.43 -8.31
CA ASP A 998 43.37 20.54 -7.73
C ASP A 998 43.14 19.11 -8.22
N LEU A 999 44.09 18.60 -9.01
CA LEU A 999 44.04 17.27 -9.62
C LEU A 999 44.95 16.26 -8.92
N THR A 1000 45.38 16.54 -7.70
CA THR A 1000 46.14 15.57 -6.90
C THR A 1000 45.27 14.42 -6.41
N GLY A 1001 45.87 13.23 -6.28
CA GLY A 1001 45.24 12.05 -5.67
C GLY A 1001 45.05 12.15 -4.15
N THR A 1002 45.23 13.33 -3.56
CA THR A 1002 45.07 13.55 -2.12
C THR A 1002 43.61 13.24 -1.70
N PRO A 1003 43.39 12.42 -0.65
CA PRO A 1003 42.05 12.17 -0.12
C PRO A 1003 41.31 13.45 0.29
N GLU A 1004 40.03 13.55 -0.08
CA GLU A 1004 39.13 14.63 0.31
C GLU A 1004 37.70 14.09 0.46
N GLY A 1005 37.27 13.93 1.72
CA GLY A 1005 36.01 13.26 2.03
C GLY A 1005 36.04 11.79 1.62
N ASP A 1006 34.97 11.35 0.93
CA ASP A 1006 34.82 9.96 0.47
C ASP A 1006 35.73 9.61 -0.73
N PHE A 1007 36.37 10.60 -1.38
CA PHE A 1007 37.08 10.43 -2.66
C PHE A 1007 38.46 11.13 -2.65
N SER A 1008 39.02 11.44 -3.82
CA SER A 1008 40.21 12.29 -3.99
C SER A 1008 39.84 13.70 -4.48
N ARG A 1009 40.75 14.68 -4.29
CA ARG A 1009 40.59 16.05 -4.83
C ARG A 1009 40.37 16.05 -6.34
N SER A 1010 41.16 15.28 -7.06
CA SER A 1010 41.04 15.10 -8.51
C SER A 1010 39.67 14.59 -8.95
N TYR A 1011 39.13 13.58 -8.25
CA TYR A 1011 37.79 13.07 -8.55
C TYR A 1011 36.73 14.14 -8.30
N ASN A 1012 36.77 14.78 -7.13
CA ASN A 1012 35.80 15.82 -6.75
C ASN A 1012 35.78 17.00 -7.73
N ALA A 1013 36.94 17.33 -8.30
CA ALA A 1013 37.08 18.36 -9.32
C ALA A 1013 36.49 17.93 -10.68
N LEU A 1014 36.79 16.71 -11.15
CA LEU A 1014 36.46 16.27 -12.49
C LEU A 1014 35.04 15.70 -12.64
N VAL A 1015 34.53 15.00 -11.62
CA VAL A 1015 33.22 14.29 -11.72
C VAL A 1015 32.06 15.23 -12.05
N ARG A 1016 32.15 16.52 -11.68
CA ARG A 1016 31.14 17.54 -11.96
C ARG A 1016 31.05 17.93 -13.44
N LEU A 1017 32.06 17.56 -14.22
CA LEU A 1017 32.12 17.79 -15.67
C LEU A 1017 31.60 16.58 -16.47
N VAL A 1018 31.21 15.50 -15.80
CA VAL A 1018 30.75 14.26 -16.41
C VAL A 1018 29.27 14.06 -16.09
N PRO A 1019 28.38 14.07 -17.08
CA PRO A 1019 26.99 13.68 -16.87
C PRO A 1019 26.87 12.21 -16.47
N PHE A 1020 26.26 11.97 -15.31
CA PHE A 1020 26.02 10.63 -14.76
C PHE A 1020 24.53 10.44 -14.44
N SER A 1021 24.11 9.19 -14.33
CA SER A 1021 22.75 8.81 -13.97
C SER A 1021 22.61 8.69 -12.44
N SER A 1022 21.46 9.11 -11.88
CA SER A 1022 21.21 9.03 -10.44
C SER A 1022 19.73 8.79 -10.08
N TRP A 1023 19.49 8.32 -8.85
CA TRP A 1023 18.17 7.95 -8.33
C TRP A 1023 17.17 9.12 -8.18
N GLN A 1024 17.64 10.35 -7.94
CA GLN A 1024 16.81 11.56 -7.85
C GLN A 1024 17.53 12.70 -8.57
N GLY A 1025 16.91 13.23 -9.63
CA GLY A 1025 17.55 14.18 -10.53
C GLY A 1025 17.99 15.46 -9.83
N THR A 1026 19.28 15.82 -9.96
CA THR A 1026 19.68 17.22 -10.05
C THR A 1026 19.63 17.64 -11.53
N PRO A 1027 19.75 18.94 -11.88
CA PRO A 1027 19.85 19.37 -13.28
C PRO A 1027 21.00 18.73 -14.09
N GLN A 1028 21.93 18.02 -13.44
CA GLN A 1028 23.05 17.31 -14.07
C GLN A 1028 22.87 15.78 -14.14
N ALA A 1029 21.76 15.22 -13.63
CA ALA A 1029 21.57 13.78 -13.51
C ALA A 1029 20.50 13.22 -14.45
N ASN A 1030 20.90 12.25 -15.26
CA ASN A 1030 19.99 11.50 -16.13
C ASN A 1030 19.21 10.47 -15.30
N HIS A 1031 17.89 10.57 -15.27
CA HIS A 1031 17.00 9.67 -14.52
C HIS A 1031 15.93 9.00 -15.41
N GLU A 1032 15.97 9.34 -16.71
CA GLU A 1032 15.07 8.89 -17.75
C GLU A 1032 15.17 7.38 -18.04
N PRO A 1033 14.12 6.76 -18.59
CA PRO A 1033 14.11 5.32 -18.91
C PRO A 1033 15.10 4.94 -20.02
N LEU A 1034 15.49 5.88 -20.88
CA LEU A 1034 16.30 5.63 -22.06
C LEU A 1034 17.63 6.40 -22.01
N THR A 1035 18.65 5.85 -22.68
CA THR A 1035 19.88 6.60 -22.97
C THR A 1035 19.70 7.30 -24.31
N HIS A 1036 19.69 8.63 -24.30
CA HIS A 1036 19.80 9.42 -25.53
C HIS A 1036 21.28 9.58 -25.91
N PRO A 1037 21.65 9.36 -27.19
CA PRO A 1037 23.00 9.64 -27.67
C PRO A 1037 23.44 11.06 -27.29
N ASP A 1038 24.72 11.21 -26.97
CA ASP A 1038 25.36 12.50 -26.63
C ASP A 1038 24.89 13.17 -25.33
N GLN A 1039 24.06 12.51 -24.52
CA GLN A 1039 23.59 13.05 -23.23
C GLN A 1039 24.20 12.36 -22.00
N PHE A 1040 25.05 11.35 -22.19
CA PHE A 1040 25.67 10.58 -21.10
C PHE A 1040 27.18 10.36 -21.32
N GLY A 1041 27.91 10.17 -20.21
CA GLY A 1041 29.27 9.65 -20.24
C GLY A 1041 30.27 10.57 -20.93
N ALA A 1042 31.25 9.98 -21.61
CA ALA A 1042 32.35 10.71 -22.25
C ALA A 1042 31.88 11.68 -23.34
N ARG A 1043 30.87 11.29 -24.13
CA ARG A 1043 30.35 12.10 -25.25
C ARG A 1043 29.67 13.38 -24.79
N ALA A 1044 29.01 13.33 -23.64
CA ALA A 1044 28.32 14.47 -23.05
C ALA A 1044 29.18 15.28 -22.07
N SER A 1045 30.36 14.76 -21.69
CA SER A 1045 31.24 15.44 -20.75
C SER A 1045 31.83 16.70 -21.37
N SER A 1046 31.84 17.81 -20.62
CA SER A 1046 32.57 19.01 -21.05
C SER A 1046 34.09 18.83 -21.00
N LEU A 1047 34.59 17.79 -20.33
CA LEU A 1047 36.01 17.48 -20.26
C LEU A 1047 36.54 16.87 -21.58
N MET A 1048 35.75 16.03 -22.25
CA MET A 1048 36.22 15.32 -23.44
C MET A 1048 36.50 16.25 -24.63
N PRO A 1049 35.62 17.20 -25.00
CA PRO A 1049 35.92 18.18 -26.05
C PRO A 1049 37.14 19.05 -25.73
N LEU A 1050 37.35 19.39 -24.45
CA LEU A 1050 38.52 20.15 -24.02
C LEU A 1050 39.81 19.36 -24.29
N LEU A 1051 39.86 18.09 -23.89
CA LEU A 1051 41.02 17.23 -24.09
C LEU A 1051 41.26 16.88 -25.56
N LEU A 1052 40.20 16.75 -26.37
CA LEU A 1052 40.33 16.50 -27.82
C LEU A 1052 40.81 17.72 -28.60
N LYS A 1053 40.50 18.94 -28.12
CA LYS A 1053 41.02 20.19 -28.71
C LYS A 1053 42.50 20.42 -28.35
N GLY A 1054 42.98 19.77 -27.31
CA GLY A 1054 44.28 20.01 -26.70
C GLY A 1054 44.19 21.00 -25.53
N HIS A 1055 45.04 20.79 -24.52
CA HIS A 1055 45.15 21.67 -23.35
C HIS A 1055 46.62 21.99 -23.09
N GLU A 1056 47.04 23.20 -23.45
CA GLU A 1056 48.45 23.62 -23.48
C GLU A 1056 49.29 22.62 -24.29
N ASP A 1057 50.43 22.16 -23.75
CA ASP A 1057 51.35 21.23 -24.40
C ASP A 1057 51.08 19.74 -24.05
N VAL A 1058 49.90 19.42 -23.47
CA VAL A 1058 49.55 18.04 -23.09
C VAL A 1058 49.06 17.24 -24.30
N GLU A 1059 49.75 16.14 -24.60
CA GLU A 1059 49.34 15.13 -25.60
C GLU A 1059 49.05 13.78 -24.93
N LEU A 1060 47.84 13.27 -25.10
CA LEU A 1060 47.42 11.98 -24.56
C LEU A 1060 47.52 10.88 -25.61
N SER A 1061 48.03 9.71 -25.19
CA SER A 1061 48.01 8.49 -25.99
C SER A 1061 46.62 7.87 -26.10
N ALA A 1062 46.42 6.95 -27.04
CA ALA A 1062 45.14 6.23 -27.20
C ALA A 1062 44.72 5.47 -25.93
N GLU A 1063 45.67 4.84 -25.23
CA GLU A 1063 45.42 4.16 -23.95
C GLU A 1063 44.98 5.14 -22.85
N GLU A 1064 45.60 6.32 -22.79
CA GLU A 1064 45.25 7.35 -21.82
C GLU A 1064 43.84 7.93 -22.07
N TYR A 1065 43.44 8.09 -23.34
CA TYR A 1065 42.06 8.40 -23.68
C TYR A 1065 41.09 7.28 -23.26
N GLU A 1066 41.42 6.02 -23.54
CA GLU A 1066 40.58 4.86 -23.19
C GLU A 1066 40.30 4.82 -21.67
N ARG A 1067 41.30 5.11 -20.83
CA ARG A 1067 41.15 5.16 -19.36
C ARG A 1067 40.13 6.21 -18.93
N LEU A 1068 40.22 7.44 -19.46
CA LEU A 1068 39.27 8.51 -19.15
C LEU A 1068 37.87 8.20 -19.65
N ILE A 1069 37.75 7.72 -20.89
CA ILE A 1069 36.48 7.37 -21.52
C ILE A 1069 35.79 6.26 -20.73
N THR A 1070 36.53 5.20 -20.37
CA THR A 1070 36.01 4.07 -19.58
C THR A 1070 35.50 4.55 -18.22
N TRP A 1071 36.21 5.45 -17.56
CA TRP A 1071 35.75 6.02 -16.28
C TRP A 1071 34.45 6.83 -16.43
N MET A 1072 34.39 7.73 -17.42
CA MET A 1072 33.21 8.56 -17.66
C MET A 1072 31.98 7.72 -18.02
N ASP A 1073 32.15 6.76 -18.92
CA ASP A 1073 31.06 5.89 -19.40
C ASP A 1073 30.59 4.89 -18.33
N ALA A 1074 31.43 4.56 -17.35
CA ALA A 1074 31.07 3.72 -16.21
C ALA A 1074 30.34 4.50 -15.10
N ASN A 1075 29.58 5.54 -15.45
CA ASN A 1075 28.85 6.43 -14.53
C ASN A 1075 29.76 7.25 -13.59
N ALA A 1076 31.01 7.50 -14.01
CA ALA A 1076 32.02 8.23 -13.24
C ALA A 1076 32.18 7.72 -11.80
N LEU A 1077 32.24 6.39 -11.63
CA LEU A 1077 32.48 5.77 -10.32
C LEU A 1077 33.86 6.12 -9.76
N PHE A 1078 34.04 5.96 -8.45
CA PHE A 1078 35.34 6.03 -7.79
C PHE A 1078 35.80 4.64 -7.34
N TYR A 1079 34.88 3.85 -6.76
CA TYR A 1079 35.12 2.53 -6.20
C TYR A 1079 34.41 1.43 -7.00
N GLY A 1080 35.02 0.24 -7.04
CA GLY A 1080 34.48 -1.00 -7.62
C GLY A 1080 34.02 -2.00 -6.57
N THR A 1081 33.73 -1.53 -5.35
CA THR A 1081 33.36 -2.36 -4.21
C THR A 1081 32.46 -1.59 -3.25
N PHE A 1082 31.57 -2.31 -2.57
CA PHE A 1082 30.73 -1.79 -1.49
C PHE A 1082 31.26 -2.13 -0.10
N ASP A 1083 32.43 -2.79 -0.02
CA ASP A 1083 33.11 -3.10 1.23
C ASP A 1083 33.98 -1.91 1.70
N PRO A 1084 33.77 -1.38 2.92
CA PRO A 1084 34.52 -0.23 3.41
C PRO A 1084 36.03 -0.44 3.53
N GLU A 1085 36.49 -1.65 3.86
CA GLU A 1085 37.93 -1.92 4.00
C GLU A 1085 38.61 -1.92 2.63
N ASP A 1086 37.99 -2.55 1.64
CA ASP A 1086 38.47 -2.52 0.26
C ASP A 1086 38.36 -1.12 -0.37
N GLN A 1087 37.35 -0.32 -0.02
CA GLN A 1087 37.31 1.09 -0.44
C GLN A 1087 38.49 1.87 0.14
N ALA A 1088 38.80 1.72 1.43
CA ALA A 1088 39.95 2.39 2.04
C ALA A 1088 41.27 2.01 1.34
N ARG A 1089 41.42 0.75 0.90
CA ARG A 1089 42.55 0.29 0.09
C ARG A 1089 42.56 0.93 -1.29
N GLN A 1090 41.43 0.91 -2.00
CA GLN A 1090 41.31 1.54 -3.32
C GLN A 1090 41.57 3.05 -3.28
N GLN A 1091 41.16 3.77 -2.22
CA GLN A 1091 41.42 5.20 -2.05
C GLN A 1091 42.92 5.51 -1.98
N ARG A 1092 43.75 4.56 -1.51
CA ARG A 1092 45.22 4.66 -1.49
C ARG A 1092 45.88 4.14 -2.77
N GLY A 1093 45.11 3.74 -3.78
CA GLY A 1093 45.62 3.14 -5.02
C GLY A 1093 46.05 1.68 -4.89
N GLU A 1094 45.63 0.98 -3.82
CA GLU A 1094 45.94 -0.44 -3.64
C GLU A 1094 44.95 -1.33 -4.41
N ARG A 1095 45.45 -2.47 -4.92
CA ARG A 1095 44.62 -3.49 -5.58
C ARG A 1095 43.82 -4.31 -4.55
N ILE A 1096 42.64 -4.73 -4.96
CA ILE A 1096 41.76 -5.65 -4.21
C ILE A 1096 41.52 -6.93 -5.04
N ALA A 1097 41.03 -7.99 -4.40
CA ALA A 1097 40.78 -9.27 -5.09
C ALA A 1097 39.54 -9.21 -6.02
N GLY A 1098 38.57 -8.36 -5.69
CA GLY A 1098 37.26 -8.28 -6.34
C GLY A 1098 36.14 -8.30 -5.29
N PRO A 1099 34.92 -7.89 -5.65
CA PRO A 1099 33.78 -7.89 -4.74
C PRO A 1099 33.37 -9.32 -4.32
N ALA A 1100 32.94 -9.48 -3.06
CA ALA A 1100 32.74 -10.80 -2.44
C ALA A 1100 31.53 -11.62 -2.96
N LEU A 1101 30.61 -11.00 -3.70
CA LEU A 1101 29.40 -11.63 -4.27
C LEU A 1101 29.53 -11.89 -5.78
N GLU A 1102 30.78 -12.09 -6.25
CA GLU A 1102 31.11 -12.53 -7.61
C GLU A 1102 31.08 -14.04 -7.81
#